data_AF-A0A7J6NFF2-F1
#
_entry.id   AF-A0A7J6NFF2-F1
#
_cell.length_a   1.000
_cell.length_b   1.000
_cell.length_c   1.000
_cell.angle_alpha   90.00
_cell.angle_beta   90.00
_cell.angle_gamma   90.00
#
_symmetry.space_group_name_H-M   'P 1'
#
loop_
_entity.id
_entity.type
_entity.pdbx_description
1 polymer ?
#
loop_
_entity_poly.entity_id
_entity_poly.type
_entity_poly.pdbx_seq_one_letter_code
_entity_poly.pdbx_strand_id
1 'polypeptide(L)'
;MIMAVLRFAVCTLSLISDTATTEEGILEKFMRNEYIEIPSGAKSIIVDVGAFNKTEFWERLLLGDVLVLGFEPMPSKFAQHPRHPNLILLPAAVGTVPGVRSIYIPEYEECATMLPGIPDAAVFSDQHQDFIRECSGGARVELQVPVVRLEDALQKLPEGIPIDLLKVDAQGMDLDVVLSAGRFLNSSVIKRLKLEVWNVAPKDRELLPYPEAPVKPEITAVLQSYGFSIERCWMQGMLQAADGRAAPEEDCFFVNDRLAESIGVQSWGNCFEDRDAVFEVHHLMSSIQYGEHPRENFRTLAEYDQLYTLDVVAKHCCGNPEIAAMQQLCWGAGVLGAIHWHKCMLLSSSEASLLEVTRNMPYSKPFSWTDRNGNTYHYFENPMWMASVFILMQELCERLAFFGLHPNLQFFLKDFLQYDDAQADSYISIFNVLLYVSPLLGGILADTLTGVYYAILGFSVLYMLGLVLLTLASIPSISEPWMIHLSLMVLIAVGAGGIKSCVNVMGAQQMHPSEHKKLITRFFTYFYATICLGAIVGGTVTPILLQQVGWTASFAFPLAFFVVATGVFVIGDLMNRYVKVKPQGSAVLQVIKVAIFSLARCSLEKNKESNGGRFKDAYIEDTRIFFYLLPLFALIVPFNMAHNNMSTTFLTQASKMDRRTFGWTIPPAMIHN
;
A
#
# COMPACT_ATOMS: atom_id res chain seq x y z
N MET A 1 -21.03 24.17 -23.94
CA MET A 1 -20.54 23.39 -22.78
C MET A 1 -21.08 21.96 -22.80
N ILE A 2 -22.38 21.74 -22.87
CA ILE A 2 -23.00 20.39 -22.96
C ILE A 2 -22.52 19.59 -24.19
N MET A 3 -22.35 20.22 -25.37
CA MET A 3 -21.75 19.54 -26.55
C MET A 3 -20.26 19.20 -26.39
N ALA A 4 -19.51 19.93 -25.56
CA ALA A 4 -18.09 19.63 -25.30
C ALA A 4 -17.97 18.46 -24.30
N VAL A 5 -18.87 18.39 -23.32
CA VAL A 5 -19.00 17.26 -22.39
C VAL A 5 -19.53 16.01 -23.10
N LEU A 6 -20.45 16.15 -24.06
CA LEU A 6 -20.90 15.04 -24.92
C LEU A 6 -19.82 14.56 -25.88
N ARG A 7 -19.01 15.45 -26.47
CA ARG A 7 -17.83 15.04 -27.25
C ARG A 7 -16.76 14.38 -26.38
N PHE A 8 -16.60 14.84 -25.15
CA PHE A 8 -15.74 14.20 -24.15
C PHE A 8 -16.26 12.80 -23.84
N ALA A 9 -17.52 12.64 -23.46
CA ALA A 9 -18.14 11.34 -23.18
C ALA A 9 -18.09 10.37 -24.37
N VAL A 10 -18.34 10.85 -25.60
CA VAL A 10 -18.28 10.03 -26.82
C VAL A 10 -16.83 9.65 -27.18
N CYS A 11 -15.85 10.55 -26.98
CA CYS A 11 -14.43 10.21 -27.15
C CYS A 11 -13.93 9.27 -26.05
N THR A 12 -14.34 9.45 -24.80
CA THR A 12 -13.97 8.58 -23.67
C THR A 12 -14.57 7.18 -23.82
N LEU A 13 -15.79 7.06 -24.36
CA LEU A 13 -16.40 5.77 -24.71
C LEU A 13 -15.73 5.10 -25.92
N SER A 14 -15.30 5.87 -26.94
CA SER A 14 -14.47 5.33 -28.03
C SER A 14 -13.07 4.91 -27.57
N LEU A 15 -12.48 5.59 -26.58
CA LEU A 15 -11.16 5.27 -26.01
C LEU A 15 -11.14 3.96 -25.18
N ILE A 16 -12.31 3.52 -24.68
CA ILE A 16 -12.46 2.24 -23.97
C ILE A 16 -12.68 1.07 -24.96
N SER A 17 -13.15 1.36 -26.19
CA SER A 17 -13.55 0.34 -27.18
C SER A 17 -12.41 -0.22 -28.04
N ASP A 18 -11.22 0.39 -28.06
CA ASP A 18 -10.14 0.06 -29.00
C ASP A 18 -9.05 -0.89 -28.44
N THR A 19 -9.34 -1.67 -27.38
CA THR A 19 -8.36 -2.60 -26.78
C THR A 19 -8.79 -4.07 -26.71
N ALA A 20 -9.61 -4.52 -27.67
CA ALA A 20 -9.81 -5.95 -27.92
C ALA A 20 -8.88 -6.43 -29.05
N THR A 21 -7.57 -6.40 -28.82
CA THR A 21 -6.59 -7.07 -29.70
C THR A 21 -5.92 -8.23 -28.94
N THR A 22 -6.64 -9.35 -28.96
CA THR A 22 -6.20 -10.75 -29.07
C THR A 22 -5.12 -11.27 -28.10
N GLU A 23 -5.58 -11.81 -26.97
CA GLU A 23 -4.83 -12.70 -26.06
C GLU A 23 -4.26 -13.94 -26.78
N GLU A 24 -4.95 -14.44 -27.82
CA GLU A 24 -4.46 -15.53 -28.69
C GLU A 24 -3.17 -15.15 -29.47
N GLY A 25 -2.95 -13.86 -29.74
CA GLY A 25 -1.82 -13.42 -30.56
C GLY A 25 -0.45 -13.54 -29.88
N ILE A 26 -0.38 -13.45 -28.55
CA ILE A 26 0.90 -13.53 -27.82
C ILE A 26 1.42 -14.96 -27.80
N LEU A 27 0.54 -15.92 -27.52
CA LEU A 27 0.91 -17.33 -27.52
C LEU A 27 1.28 -17.81 -28.92
N GLU A 28 0.51 -17.45 -29.95
CA GLU A 28 0.85 -17.82 -31.33
C GLU A 28 2.21 -17.26 -31.77
N LYS A 29 2.52 -16.01 -31.40
CA LYS A 29 3.82 -15.38 -31.67
C LYS A 29 4.96 -16.09 -30.94
N PHE A 30 4.80 -16.34 -29.65
CA PHE A 30 5.75 -17.09 -28.85
C PHE A 30 5.99 -18.48 -29.44
N MET A 31 4.92 -19.17 -29.86
CA MET A 31 4.98 -20.50 -30.47
C MET A 31 5.68 -20.50 -31.83
N ARG A 32 5.49 -19.46 -32.66
CA ARG A 32 6.10 -19.29 -33.99
C ARG A 32 7.54 -18.75 -34.00
N ASN A 33 8.18 -18.59 -32.85
CA ASN A 33 9.50 -17.94 -32.73
C ASN A 33 9.51 -16.49 -33.26
N GLU A 34 8.36 -15.81 -33.25
CA GLU A 34 8.34 -14.37 -33.46
C GLU A 34 8.88 -13.70 -32.19
N TYR A 35 9.95 -12.93 -32.33
CA TYR A 35 10.71 -12.37 -31.22
C TYR A 35 9.80 -11.57 -30.28
N ILE A 36 9.54 -12.12 -29.09
CA ILE A 36 9.24 -11.29 -27.92
C ILE A 36 10.57 -10.65 -27.55
N GLU A 37 10.66 -9.33 -27.61
CA GLU A 37 11.89 -8.61 -27.24
C GLU A 37 12.20 -8.88 -25.77
N ILE A 38 13.18 -9.74 -25.52
CA ILE A 38 13.67 -10.02 -24.17
C ILE A 38 14.50 -8.82 -23.73
N PRO A 39 14.21 -8.20 -22.57
CA PRO A 39 14.94 -7.03 -22.09
C PRO A 39 16.43 -7.31 -22.00
N SER A 40 17.26 -6.46 -22.62
CA SER A 40 18.71 -6.63 -22.81
C SER A 40 19.57 -6.49 -21.53
N GLY A 41 18.98 -6.71 -20.34
CA GLY A 41 19.64 -6.57 -19.04
C GLY A 41 19.32 -7.66 -18.00
N ALA A 42 18.52 -8.68 -18.35
CA ALA A 42 18.20 -9.75 -17.41
C ALA A 42 19.44 -10.62 -17.10
N LYS A 43 19.72 -10.83 -15.82
CA LYS A 43 20.81 -11.65 -15.29
C LYS A 43 20.33 -13.00 -14.76
N SER A 44 19.04 -13.12 -14.45
CA SER A 44 18.41 -14.39 -14.10
C SER A 44 16.94 -14.44 -14.49
N ILE A 45 16.41 -15.67 -14.54
CA ILE A 45 15.03 -15.95 -14.94
C ILE A 45 14.30 -16.63 -13.79
N ILE A 46 13.06 -16.24 -13.55
CA ILE A 46 12.11 -16.96 -12.72
C ILE A 46 11.02 -17.51 -13.63
N VAL A 47 10.70 -18.79 -13.49
CA VAL A 47 9.60 -19.42 -14.20
C VAL A 47 8.49 -19.72 -13.18
N ASP A 48 7.28 -19.22 -13.44
CA ASP A 48 6.12 -19.37 -12.57
C ASP A 48 5.00 -20.11 -13.34
N VAL A 49 4.78 -21.38 -13.02
CA VAL A 49 3.68 -22.18 -13.58
C VAL A 49 2.53 -22.16 -12.58
N GLY A 50 1.32 -21.79 -13.05
CA GLY A 50 0.21 -21.45 -12.15
C GLY A 50 0.42 -20.04 -11.59
N ALA A 51 0.75 -19.10 -12.48
CA ALA A 51 1.11 -17.75 -12.09
C ALA A 51 -0.09 -17.02 -11.48
N PHE A 52 0.07 -16.57 -10.24
CA PHE A 52 -0.95 -15.82 -9.52
C PHE A 52 -0.43 -14.44 -9.12
N ASN A 53 -1.26 -13.40 -9.29
CA ASN A 53 -0.89 -11.99 -9.13
C ASN A 53 -0.42 -11.59 -7.71
N LYS A 54 -0.48 -12.50 -6.72
CA LYS A 54 -0.02 -12.27 -5.34
C LYS A 54 1.22 -13.09 -4.94
N THR A 55 1.88 -13.81 -5.85
CA THR A 55 3.08 -14.57 -5.46
C THR A 55 4.23 -13.64 -5.06
N GLU A 56 5.00 -14.01 -4.04
CA GLU A 56 6.07 -13.19 -3.44
C GLU A 56 7.19 -12.79 -4.42
N PHE A 57 7.24 -13.39 -5.61
CA PHE A 57 8.29 -13.21 -6.61
C PHE A 57 8.08 -11.97 -7.49
N TRP A 58 6.85 -11.44 -7.57
CA TRP A 58 6.53 -10.25 -8.37
C TRP A 58 7.25 -8.98 -7.87
N GLU A 59 7.58 -8.90 -6.57
CA GLU A 59 8.36 -7.80 -6.02
C GLU A 59 9.80 -7.72 -6.60
N ARG A 60 10.34 -8.85 -7.07
CA ARG A 60 11.69 -8.91 -7.68
C ARG A 60 11.74 -8.33 -9.08
N LEU A 61 10.61 -8.21 -9.78
CA LEU A 61 10.55 -7.54 -11.08
C LEU A 61 10.98 -6.06 -11.00
N LEU A 62 10.81 -5.43 -9.83
CA LEU A 62 11.20 -4.05 -9.57
C LEU A 62 12.73 -3.82 -9.56
N LEU A 63 13.52 -4.90 -9.43
CA LEU A 63 14.98 -4.83 -9.39
C LEU A 63 15.62 -4.70 -10.79
N GLY A 64 14.84 -4.96 -11.85
CA GLY A 64 15.23 -4.72 -13.24
C GLY A 64 16.20 -5.75 -13.85
N ASP A 65 16.79 -6.63 -13.04
CA ASP A 65 17.76 -7.66 -13.42
C ASP A 65 17.17 -9.08 -13.51
N VAL A 66 15.89 -9.26 -13.16
CA VAL A 66 15.17 -10.54 -13.22
C VAL A 66 14.09 -10.48 -14.30
N LEU A 67 14.04 -11.51 -15.15
CA LEU A 67 12.95 -11.79 -16.10
C LEU A 67 12.02 -12.84 -15.50
N VAL A 68 10.70 -12.59 -15.50
CA VAL A 68 9.69 -13.59 -15.09
C VAL A 68 8.99 -14.13 -16.34
N LEU A 69 8.98 -15.45 -16.49
CA LEU A 69 8.18 -16.19 -17.46
C LEU A 69 7.03 -16.88 -16.72
N GLY A 70 5.82 -16.37 -16.87
CA GLY A 70 4.62 -16.90 -16.22
C GLY A 70 3.72 -17.68 -17.17
N PHE A 71 3.08 -18.74 -16.67
CA PHE A 71 2.05 -19.51 -17.36
C PHE A 71 0.75 -19.48 -16.55
N GLU A 72 -0.32 -18.95 -17.14
CA GLU A 72 -1.65 -18.89 -16.51
C GLU A 72 -2.71 -19.19 -17.58
N PRO A 73 -3.30 -20.41 -17.59
CA PRO A 73 -4.30 -20.80 -18.58
C PRO A 73 -5.67 -20.12 -18.41
N MET A 74 -5.97 -19.54 -17.23
CA MET A 74 -7.28 -18.97 -16.94
C MET A 74 -7.39 -17.52 -17.40
N PRO A 75 -8.31 -17.16 -18.31
CA PRO A 75 -8.43 -15.78 -18.79
C PRO A 75 -8.73 -14.76 -17.68
N SER A 76 -9.57 -15.14 -16.70
CA SER A 76 -9.93 -14.32 -15.54
C SER A 76 -8.71 -13.93 -14.70
N LYS A 77 -7.78 -14.86 -14.47
CA LYS A 77 -6.55 -14.64 -13.72
C LYS A 77 -5.47 -14.01 -14.57
N PHE A 78 -5.33 -14.44 -15.82
CA PHE A 78 -4.39 -13.87 -16.79
C PHE A 78 -4.58 -12.36 -16.92
N ALA A 79 -5.84 -11.90 -17.06
CA ALA A 79 -6.18 -10.49 -17.19
C ALA A 79 -5.85 -9.63 -15.95
N GLN A 80 -5.72 -10.24 -14.76
CA GLN A 80 -5.41 -9.52 -13.52
C GLN A 80 -3.92 -9.21 -13.36
N HIS A 81 -3.04 -9.82 -14.16
CA HIS A 81 -1.60 -9.65 -14.01
C HIS A 81 -1.13 -8.26 -14.47
N PRO A 82 -0.19 -7.61 -13.75
CA PRO A 82 0.37 -6.33 -14.14
C PRO A 82 1.20 -6.47 -15.42
N ARG A 83 1.11 -5.50 -16.32
CA ARG A 83 2.03 -5.42 -17.47
C ARG A 83 3.38 -4.88 -17.00
N HIS A 84 4.45 -5.64 -17.24
CA HIS A 84 5.81 -5.25 -16.87
C HIS A 84 6.80 -5.60 -17.99
N PRO A 85 7.81 -4.75 -18.29
CA PRO A 85 8.78 -5.03 -19.37
C PRO A 85 9.58 -6.32 -19.15
N ASN A 86 9.84 -6.68 -17.89
CA ASN A 86 10.51 -7.94 -17.52
C ASN A 86 9.54 -9.08 -17.19
N LEU A 87 8.27 -9.00 -17.61
CA LEU A 87 7.29 -10.09 -17.47
C LEU A 87 6.84 -10.55 -18.86
N ILE A 88 7.04 -11.84 -19.12
CA ILE A 88 6.41 -12.56 -20.23
C ILE A 88 5.36 -13.50 -19.63
N LEU A 89 4.07 -13.20 -19.83
CA LEU A 89 2.97 -14.04 -19.36
C LEU A 89 2.32 -14.74 -20.56
N LEU A 90 2.14 -16.06 -20.47
CA LEU A 90 1.58 -16.89 -21.53
C LEU A 90 0.22 -17.49 -21.10
N PRO A 91 -0.84 -17.34 -21.91
CA PRO A 91 -2.16 -17.87 -21.61
C PRO A 91 -2.23 -19.36 -21.94
N ALA A 92 -1.43 -20.18 -21.25
CA ALA A 92 -1.29 -21.60 -21.52
C ALA A 92 -1.03 -22.37 -20.22
N ALA A 93 -1.50 -23.62 -20.18
CA ALA A 93 -1.10 -24.56 -19.15
C ALA A 93 0.23 -25.23 -19.53
N VAL A 94 0.94 -25.74 -18.54
CA VAL A 94 2.16 -26.53 -18.76
C VAL A 94 1.85 -27.99 -18.48
N GLY A 95 2.37 -28.90 -19.32
CA GLY A 95 2.15 -30.32 -19.15
C GLY A 95 3.05 -31.17 -20.05
N THR A 96 2.96 -32.48 -19.92
CA THR A 96 3.82 -33.45 -20.65
C THR A 96 3.42 -33.64 -22.12
N VAL A 97 2.14 -33.43 -22.45
CA VAL A 97 1.60 -33.58 -23.81
C VAL A 97 1.15 -32.22 -24.33
N PRO A 98 1.82 -31.65 -25.35
CA PRO A 98 1.43 -30.37 -25.92
C PRO A 98 0.16 -30.52 -26.77
N GLY A 99 -0.61 -29.45 -26.91
CA GLY A 99 -1.85 -29.44 -27.70
C GLY A 99 -2.92 -28.58 -27.04
N VAL A 100 -4.19 -28.91 -27.26
CA VAL A 100 -5.32 -28.29 -26.54
C VAL A 100 -5.91 -29.34 -25.61
N ARG A 101 -6.10 -28.98 -24.34
CA ARG A 101 -6.67 -29.86 -23.32
C ARG A 101 -7.79 -29.14 -22.58
N SER A 102 -8.74 -29.92 -22.11
CA SER A 102 -9.75 -29.49 -21.17
C SER A 102 -9.15 -29.31 -19.77
N ILE A 103 -9.35 -28.14 -19.19
CA ILE A 103 -9.21 -27.90 -17.75
C ILE A 103 -10.60 -27.89 -17.12
N TYR A 104 -10.72 -28.52 -15.96
CA TYR A 104 -11.92 -28.51 -15.14
C TYR A 104 -11.85 -27.32 -14.17
N ILE A 105 -12.84 -26.44 -14.24
CA ILE A 105 -12.94 -25.27 -13.38
C ILE A 105 -14.10 -25.49 -12.39
N PRO A 106 -13.81 -25.66 -11.08
CA PRO A 106 -14.84 -25.68 -10.04
C PRO A 106 -15.31 -24.26 -9.68
N GLU A 107 -16.24 -24.13 -8.74
CA GLU A 107 -16.74 -22.81 -8.30
C GLU A 107 -15.61 -21.93 -7.75
N TYR A 108 -14.63 -22.53 -7.08
CA TYR A 108 -13.39 -21.88 -6.71
C TYR A 108 -12.30 -22.05 -7.78
N GLU A 109 -12.08 -20.99 -8.55
CA GLU A 109 -11.14 -20.95 -9.68
C GLU A 109 -9.68 -21.32 -9.35
N GLU A 110 -9.24 -21.30 -8.08
CA GLU A 110 -7.88 -21.73 -7.69
C GLU A 110 -7.68 -23.25 -7.75
N CYS A 111 -8.77 -24.02 -7.68
CA CYS A 111 -8.73 -25.48 -7.79
C CYS A 111 -8.83 -25.99 -9.24
N ALA A 112 -8.56 -25.13 -10.23
CA ALA A 112 -8.60 -25.51 -11.63
C ALA A 112 -7.49 -26.52 -11.96
N THR A 113 -7.87 -27.67 -12.54
CA THR A 113 -6.93 -28.78 -12.78
C THR A 113 -7.23 -29.51 -14.08
N MET A 114 -6.23 -30.19 -14.66
CA MET A 114 -6.44 -31.15 -15.77
C MET A 114 -6.74 -32.56 -15.26
N LEU A 115 -6.68 -32.80 -13.93
CA LEU A 115 -6.96 -34.10 -13.33
C LEU A 115 -8.47 -34.34 -13.18
N PRO A 116 -8.91 -35.61 -13.24
CA PRO A 116 -10.33 -35.96 -13.14
C PRO A 116 -10.83 -35.81 -11.69
N GLY A 117 -11.29 -34.60 -11.33
CA GLY A 117 -12.22 -34.30 -10.23
C GLY A 117 -11.78 -34.64 -8.79
N ILE A 118 -12.00 -33.70 -7.87
CA ILE A 118 -11.75 -33.87 -6.44
C ILE A 118 -12.80 -34.82 -5.83
N PRO A 119 -12.42 -35.77 -4.94
CA PRO A 119 -13.34 -36.71 -4.30
C PRO A 119 -14.43 -36.01 -3.47
N ASP A 120 -15.51 -36.73 -3.18
CA ASP A 120 -16.68 -36.21 -2.44
C ASP A 120 -16.28 -35.69 -1.04
N ALA A 121 -16.81 -34.52 -0.67
CA ALA A 121 -16.47 -33.80 0.57
C ALA A 121 -16.80 -34.60 1.84
N ALA A 122 -17.63 -35.64 1.74
CA ALA A 122 -18.04 -36.51 2.84
C ALA A 122 -16.88 -37.29 3.52
N VAL A 123 -15.68 -37.33 2.92
CA VAL A 123 -14.50 -38.02 3.46
C VAL A 123 -13.72 -37.18 4.49
N PHE A 124 -13.93 -35.86 4.51
CA PHE A 124 -13.10 -34.91 5.27
C PHE A 124 -13.82 -34.35 6.52
N SER A 125 -13.04 -33.89 7.50
CA SER A 125 -13.55 -33.25 8.73
C SER A 125 -14.24 -31.89 8.48
N ASP A 126 -15.17 -31.49 9.36
CA ASP A 126 -16.05 -30.32 9.19
C ASP A 126 -15.31 -29.00 8.92
N GLN A 127 -14.09 -28.81 9.44
CA GLN A 127 -13.29 -27.58 9.22
C GLN A 127 -12.72 -27.46 7.79
N HIS A 128 -12.55 -28.56 7.05
CA HIS A 128 -11.99 -28.57 5.69
C HIS A 128 -13.01 -28.97 4.63
N GLN A 129 -14.23 -29.32 5.05
CA GLN A 129 -15.33 -29.62 4.15
C GLN A 129 -15.71 -28.43 3.27
N ASP A 130 -15.57 -27.18 3.73
CA ASP A 130 -15.96 -26.01 2.94
C ASP A 130 -15.02 -25.77 1.75
N PHE A 131 -13.69 -25.80 1.96
CA PHE A 131 -12.70 -25.73 0.86
C PHE A 131 -12.87 -26.90 -0.11
N ILE A 132 -13.00 -28.13 0.40
CA ILE A 132 -13.21 -29.30 -0.45
C ILE A 132 -14.57 -29.22 -1.18
N ARG A 133 -15.63 -28.67 -0.58
CA ARG A 133 -16.93 -28.44 -1.25
C ARG A 133 -16.84 -27.37 -2.32
N GLU A 134 -16.09 -26.30 -2.13
CA GLU A 134 -15.91 -25.25 -3.13
C GLU A 134 -15.08 -25.73 -4.33
N CYS A 135 -14.14 -26.66 -4.09
CA CYS A 135 -13.32 -27.26 -5.13
C CYS A 135 -13.94 -28.53 -5.76
N SER A 136 -14.83 -29.25 -5.06
CA SER A 136 -15.49 -30.48 -5.55
C SER A 136 -16.95 -30.29 -5.99
N GLY A 137 -17.66 -29.31 -5.43
CA GLY A 137 -19.07 -28.99 -5.66
C GLY A 137 -19.25 -27.74 -6.52
N GLY A 138 -20.21 -27.78 -7.44
CA GLY A 138 -20.55 -26.65 -8.30
C GLY A 138 -20.63 -27.00 -9.80
N ALA A 139 -21.13 -26.06 -10.60
CA ALA A 139 -21.22 -26.20 -12.05
C ALA A 139 -19.81 -26.25 -12.66
N ARG A 140 -19.37 -27.44 -13.09
CA ARG A 140 -18.06 -27.62 -13.74
C ARG A 140 -18.08 -27.01 -15.13
N VAL A 141 -17.27 -25.97 -15.32
CA VAL A 141 -17.03 -25.42 -16.67
C VAL A 141 -15.78 -26.09 -17.22
N GLU A 142 -15.92 -26.69 -18.40
CA GLU A 142 -14.79 -27.26 -19.14
C GLU A 142 -14.23 -26.19 -20.08
N LEU A 143 -13.01 -25.74 -19.81
CA LEU A 143 -12.32 -24.76 -20.64
C LEU A 143 -11.23 -25.45 -21.47
N GLN A 144 -11.28 -25.27 -22.79
CA GLN A 144 -10.21 -25.72 -23.67
C GLN A 144 -9.06 -24.71 -23.61
N VAL A 145 -7.90 -25.15 -23.14
CA VAL A 145 -6.71 -24.32 -23.05
C VAL A 145 -5.54 -24.95 -23.81
N PRO A 146 -4.63 -24.13 -24.34
CA PRO A 146 -3.40 -24.63 -24.91
C PRO A 146 -2.48 -25.15 -23.81
N VAL A 147 -1.84 -26.28 -24.08
CA VAL A 147 -0.84 -26.92 -23.22
C VAL A 147 0.49 -26.91 -23.93
N VAL A 148 1.53 -26.42 -23.24
CA VAL A 148 2.90 -26.40 -23.71
C VAL A 148 3.78 -27.27 -22.81
N ARG A 149 4.84 -27.87 -23.38
CA ARG A 149 5.86 -28.52 -22.56
C ARG A 149 6.83 -27.48 -22.05
N LEU A 150 7.29 -27.64 -20.82
CA LEU A 150 8.25 -26.72 -20.23
C LEU A 150 9.55 -26.70 -21.04
N GLU A 151 10.02 -27.86 -21.53
CA GLU A 151 11.20 -27.93 -22.39
C GLU A 151 11.07 -27.04 -23.63
N ASP A 152 9.93 -27.04 -24.32
CA ASP A 152 9.71 -26.24 -25.55
C ASP A 152 9.72 -24.73 -25.26
N ALA A 153 9.27 -24.32 -24.07
CA ALA A 153 9.32 -22.93 -23.64
C ALA A 153 10.73 -22.51 -23.20
N LEU A 154 11.43 -23.36 -22.44
CA LEU A 154 12.79 -23.09 -21.96
C LEU A 154 13.81 -23.01 -23.09
N GLN A 155 13.61 -23.75 -24.20
CA GLN A 155 14.46 -23.66 -25.39
C GLN A 155 14.44 -22.28 -26.07
N LYS A 156 13.40 -21.47 -25.82
CA LYS A 156 13.24 -20.13 -26.41
C LYS A 156 13.87 -19.03 -25.56
N LEU A 157 14.31 -19.36 -24.35
CA LEU A 157 15.01 -18.43 -23.48
C LEU A 157 16.46 -18.23 -23.94
N PRO A 158 17.05 -17.05 -23.65
CA PRO A 158 18.41 -16.72 -24.06
C PRO A 158 19.42 -17.67 -23.44
N GLU A 159 20.37 -18.14 -24.25
CA GLU A 159 21.45 -19.01 -23.77
C GLU A 159 22.35 -18.29 -22.76
N GLY A 160 22.74 -18.98 -21.68
CA GLY A 160 23.68 -18.48 -20.68
C GLY A 160 23.08 -17.75 -19.48
N ILE A 161 21.75 -17.52 -19.45
CA ILE A 161 21.06 -16.95 -18.28
C ILE A 161 20.46 -18.09 -17.43
N PRO A 162 20.82 -18.21 -16.14
CA PRO A 162 20.27 -19.26 -15.29
C PRO A 162 18.83 -18.98 -14.87
N ILE A 163 18.08 -20.06 -14.65
CA ILE A 163 16.76 -20.05 -14.02
C ILE A 163 17.00 -20.15 -12.51
N ASP A 164 16.87 -19.03 -11.80
CA ASP A 164 17.10 -18.95 -10.36
C ASP A 164 16.04 -19.72 -9.56
N LEU A 165 14.82 -19.77 -10.10
CA LEU A 165 13.69 -20.48 -9.51
C LEU A 165 12.69 -20.91 -10.59
N LEU A 166 12.31 -22.19 -10.56
CA LEU A 166 11.14 -22.72 -11.25
C LEU A 166 10.10 -23.07 -10.18
N LYS A 167 9.05 -22.25 -10.06
CA LYS A 167 7.91 -22.47 -9.18
C LYS A 167 6.82 -23.17 -9.99
N VAL A 168 6.34 -24.29 -9.48
CA VAL A 168 5.25 -25.04 -10.11
C VAL A 168 4.13 -25.21 -9.10
N ASP A 169 2.94 -24.86 -9.57
CA ASP A 169 1.68 -24.99 -8.88
C ASP A 169 0.65 -25.39 -9.93
N ALA A 170 0.52 -26.70 -10.12
CA ALA A 170 -0.29 -27.32 -11.17
C ALA A 170 -1.37 -28.24 -10.59
N GLN A 171 -1.78 -27.98 -9.35
CA GLN A 171 -2.90 -28.62 -8.66
C GLN A 171 -2.88 -30.16 -8.84
N GLY A 172 -1.77 -30.78 -8.40
CA GLY A 172 -1.57 -32.23 -8.40
C GLY A 172 -0.73 -32.78 -9.56
N MET A 173 -0.40 -31.97 -10.57
CA MET A 173 0.46 -32.36 -11.70
C MET A 173 1.89 -31.79 -11.62
N ASP A 174 2.28 -31.33 -10.43
CA ASP A 174 3.52 -30.57 -10.21
C ASP A 174 4.75 -31.34 -10.69
N LEU A 175 4.83 -32.64 -10.38
CA LEU A 175 5.93 -33.49 -10.85
C LEU A 175 5.92 -33.65 -12.37
N ASP A 176 4.77 -33.86 -13.00
CA ASP A 176 4.66 -34.04 -14.45
C ASP A 176 5.07 -32.77 -15.20
N VAL A 177 4.69 -31.60 -14.68
CA VAL A 177 5.14 -30.31 -15.20
C VAL A 177 6.65 -30.18 -15.09
N VAL A 178 7.24 -30.52 -13.95
CA VAL A 178 8.70 -30.49 -13.77
C VAL A 178 9.38 -31.45 -14.76
N LEU A 179 8.90 -32.69 -14.87
CA LEU A 179 9.43 -33.70 -15.81
C LEU A 179 9.32 -33.25 -17.27
N SER A 180 8.32 -32.43 -17.62
CA SER A 180 8.19 -31.84 -18.95
C SER A 180 9.32 -30.87 -19.32
N ALA A 181 10.17 -30.46 -18.38
CA ALA A 181 11.39 -29.68 -18.66
C ALA A 181 12.50 -30.51 -19.35
N GLY A 182 12.36 -31.83 -19.41
CA GLY A 182 13.19 -32.70 -20.23
C GLY A 182 14.69 -32.53 -19.97
N ARG A 183 15.45 -32.18 -21.02
CA ARG A 183 16.91 -32.04 -20.94
C ARG A 183 17.39 -31.00 -19.93
N PHE A 184 16.56 -30.00 -19.60
CA PHE A 184 16.94 -28.92 -18.67
C PHE A 184 17.00 -29.37 -17.21
N LEU A 185 16.26 -30.41 -16.81
CA LEU A 185 16.39 -31.00 -15.48
C LEU A 185 17.78 -31.61 -15.27
N ASN A 186 18.34 -32.17 -16.33
CA ASN A 186 19.70 -32.72 -16.33
C ASN A 186 20.77 -31.67 -16.65
N SER A 187 20.47 -30.38 -16.55
CA SER A 187 21.42 -29.29 -16.76
C SER A 187 21.70 -28.51 -15.47
N SER A 188 22.66 -27.59 -15.50
CA SER A 188 22.90 -26.60 -14.43
C SER A 188 22.12 -25.29 -14.64
N VAL A 189 21.13 -25.28 -15.54
CA VAL A 189 20.35 -24.08 -15.88
C VAL A 189 19.34 -23.78 -14.77
N ILE A 190 18.65 -24.80 -14.25
CA ILE A 190 17.67 -24.65 -13.16
C ILE A 190 18.40 -24.78 -11.83
N LYS A 191 18.44 -23.69 -11.06
CA LYS A 191 19.09 -23.64 -9.74
C LYS A 191 18.21 -24.24 -8.64
N ARG A 192 16.94 -23.84 -8.61
CA ARG A 192 15.98 -24.26 -7.58
C ARG A 192 14.60 -24.54 -8.16
N LEU A 193 13.91 -25.48 -7.55
CA LEU A 193 12.49 -25.79 -7.77
C LEU A 193 11.71 -25.41 -6.51
N LYS A 194 10.50 -24.90 -6.67
CA LYS A 194 9.51 -24.79 -5.59
C LYS A 194 8.26 -25.56 -6.00
N LEU A 195 7.89 -26.57 -5.21
CA LEU A 195 6.74 -27.44 -5.45
C LEU A 195 5.86 -27.50 -4.19
N GLU A 196 4.55 -27.48 -4.39
CA GLU A 196 3.57 -27.87 -3.37
C GLU A 196 3.46 -29.40 -3.35
N VAL A 197 3.67 -30.01 -2.18
CA VAL A 197 3.74 -31.46 -2.02
C VAL A 197 2.94 -31.94 -0.82
N TRP A 198 2.29 -33.09 -0.98
CA TRP A 198 1.57 -33.74 0.12
C TRP A 198 2.49 -34.71 0.87
N ASN A 199 2.71 -34.45 2.16
CA ASN A 199 3.57 -35.25 3.02
C ASN A 199 2.80 -36.39 3.70
N VAL A 200 2.41 -37.39 2.90
CA VAL A 200 1.73 -38.60 3.37
C VAL A 200 2.43 -39.87 2.88
N ALA A 201 2.18 -40.98 3.55
CA ALA A 201 2.67 -42.28 3.09
C ALA A 201 1.93 -42.68 1.79
N PRO A 202 2.61 -43.33 0.83
CA PRO A 202 2.00 -43.75 -0.45
C PRO A 202 0.72 -44.60 -0.32
N LYS A 203 0.56 -45.30 0.82
CA LYS A 203 -0.62 -46.12 1.14
C LYS A 203 -1.85 -45.30 1.56
N ASP A 204 -1.66 -44.04 1.97
CA ASP A 204 -2.69 -43.15 2.50
C ASP A 204 -3.09 -42.07 1.47
N ARG A 205 -2.73 -42.25 0.18
CA ARG A 205 -3.01 -41.29 -0.93
C ARG A 205 -4.50 -41.04 -1.19
N GLU A 206 -5.37 -41.93 -0.72
CA GLU A 206 -6.83 -41.79 -0.75
C GLU A 206 -7.34 -40.57 0.04
N LEU A 207 -6.49 -40.01 0.91
CA LEU A 207 -6.78 -38.80 1.69
C LEU A 207 -6.53 -37.50 0.92
N LEU A 208 -5.98 -37.58 -0.30
CA LEU A 208 -5.57 -36.40 -1.06
C LEU A 208 -6.70 -35.91 -1.98
N PRO A 209 -6.75 -34.60 -2.30
CA PRO A 209 -7.66 -34.07 -3.32
C PRO A 209 -7.43 -34.72 -4.68
N TYR A 210 -6.19 -35.14 -4.96
CA TYR A 210 -5.78 -35.82 -6.18
C TYR A 210 -5.07 -37.14 -5.81
N PRO A 211 -5.79 -38.26 -5.63
CA PRO A 211 -5.18 -39.53 -5.22
C PRO A 211 -4.17 -40.10 -6.22
N GLU A 212 -4.23 -39.68 -7.47
CA GLU A 212 -3.27 -40.06 -8.52
C GLU A 212 -1.98 -39.21 -8.47
N ALA A 213 -1.99 -38.08 -7.74
CA ALA A 213 -0.82 -37.23 -7.62
C ALA A 213 0.28 -37.89 -6.78
N PRO A 214 1.56 -37.70 -7.15
CA PRO A 214 2.68 -38.25 -6.40
C PRO A 214 2.84 -37.55 -5.05
N VAL A 215 3.18 -38.32 -4.03
CA VAL A 215 3.39 -37.81 -2.66
C VAL A 215 4.84 -37.40 -2.44
N LYS A 216 5.12 -36.61 -1.40
CA LYS A 216 6.48 -36.10 -1.10
C LYS A 216 7.59 -37.15 -1.18
N PRO A 217 7.47 -38.37 -0.63
CA PRO A 217 8.51 -39.40 -0.78
C PRO A 217 8.78 -39.80 -2.24
N GLU A 218 7.75 -39.88 -3.08
CA GLU A 218 7.84 -40.25 -4.50
C GLU A 218 8.46 -39.11 -5.31
N ILE A 219 7.99 -37.87 -5.10
CA ILE A 219 8.55 -36.67 -5.72
C ILE A 219 10.03 -36.53 -5.39
N THR A 220 10.39 -36.70 -4.12
CA THR A 220 11.77 -36.58 -3.64
C THR A 220 12.67 -37.63 -4.29
N ALA A 221 12.22 -38.90 -4.36
CA ALA A 221 12.99 -39.97 -4.98
C ALA A 221 13.24 -39.70 -6.48
N VAL A 222 12.24 -39.20 -7.19
CA VAL A 222 12.37 -38.85 -8.61
C VAL A 222 13.33 -37.67 -8.79
N LEU A 223 13.17 -36.58 -8.04
CA LEU A 223 14.02 -35.39 -8.15
C LEU A 223 15.48 -35.66 -7.77
N GLN A 224 15.72 -36.52 -6.78
CA GLN A 224 17.07 -36.99 -6.43
C GLN A 224 17.75 -37.70 -7.61
N SER A 225 17.01 -38.47 -8.42
CA SER A 225 17.57 -39.11 -9.61
C SER A 225 18.05 -38.11 -10.68
N TYR A 226 17.50 -36.89 -10.66
CA TYR A 226 17.93 -35.77 -11.52
C TYR A 226 19.01 -34.88 -10.88
N GLY A 227 19.42 -35.16 -9.64
CA GLY A 227 20.42 -34.38 -8.90
C GLY A 227 19.85 -33.15 -8.18
N PHE A 228 18.60 -33.23 -7.71
CA PHE A 228 17.99 -32.24 -6.84
C PHE A 228 17.77 -32.79 -5.44
N SER A 229 18.17 -32.04 -4.43
CA SER A 229 17.94 -32.36 -3.02
C SER A 229 17.00 -31.35 -2.37
N ILE A 230 16.31 -31.76 -1.30
CA ILE A 230 15.46 -30.84 -0.54
C ILE A 230 16.36 -29.84 0.20
N GLU A 231 16.15 -28.54 -0.06
CA GLU A 231 16.77 -27.45 0.67
C GLU A 231 15.98 -27.15 1.96
N ARG A 232 14.66 -27.00 1.84
CA ARG A 232 13.75 -26.68 2.96
C ARG A 232 12.30 -26.92 2.55
N CYS A 233 11.45 -27.24 3.52
CA CYS A 233 9.99 -27.31 3.35
C CYS A 233 9.28 -26.59 4.51
N TRP A 234 8.11 -26.03 4.26
CA TRP A 234 7.24 -25.50 5.31
C TRP A 234 5.80 -25.96 5.08
N MET A 235 5.09 -26.19 6.19
CA MET A 235 3.69 -26.57 6.14
C MET A 235 2.84 -25.36 5.74
N GLN A 236 2.01 -25.53 4.73
CA GLN A 236 1.08 -24.51 4.23
C GLN A 236 -0.35 -24.78 4.68
N GLY A 237 -0.72 -26.06 4.74
CA GLY A 237 -2.05 -26.52 5.14
C GLY A 237 -2.02 -27.95 5.67
N MET A 238 -3.17 -28.43 6.15
CA MET A 238 -3.33 -29.80 6.62
C MET A 238 -4.77 -30.25 6.42
N LEU A 239 -4.97 -31.27 5.60
CA LEU A 239 -6.26 -31.94 5.50
C LEU A 239 -6.39 -32.98 6.61
N GLN A 240 -7.55 -33.03 7.26
CA GLN A 240 -7.86 -34.04 8.27
C GLN A 240 -9.08 -34.84 7.84
N ALA A 241 -8.91 -36.16 7.79
CA ALA A 241 -9.97 -37.12 7.55
C ALA A 241 -10.85 -37.30 8.78
N ALA A 242 -12.10 -37.73 8.58
CA ALA A 242 -13.04 -37.97 9.68
C ALA A 242 -12.59 -39.09 10.65
N ASP A 243 -11.67 -39.96 10.22
CA ASP A 243 -11.07 -41.04 11.02
C ASP A 243 -9.83 -40.60 11.83
N GLY A 244 -9.47 -39.32 11.78
CA GLY A 244 -8.34 -38.73 12.52
C GLY A 244 -6.99 -38.81 11.80
N ARG A 245 -6.91 -39.36 10.58
CA ARG A 245 -5.70 -39.28 9.75
C ARG A 245 -5.51 -37.85 9.21
N ALA A 246 -4.26 -37.41 9.10
CA ALA A 246 -3.91 -36.09 8.61
C ALA A 246 -2.98 -36.18 7.39
N ALA A 247 -3.23 -35.31 6.41
CA ALA A 247 -2.42 -35.11 5.23
C ALA A 247 -1.88 -33.67 5.22
N PRO A 248 -0.64 -33.44 5.67
CA PRO A 248 -0.01 -32.13 5.62
C PRO A 248 0.38 -31.77 4.19
N GLU A 249 0.04 -30.54 3.79
CA GLU A 249 0.50 -29.90 2.55
C GLU A 249 1.72 -29.04 2.87
N GLU A 250 2.80 -29.24 2.13
CA GLU A 250 4.05 -28.54 2.33
C GLU A 250 4.53 -27.89 1.04
N ASP A 251 5.00 -26.67 1.18
CA ASP A 251 5.73 -25.97 0.15
C ASP A 251 7.23 -26.34 0.29
N CYS A 252 7.79 -27.02 -0.70
CA CYS A 252 9.17 -27.52 -0.66
C CYS A 252 10.07 -26.86 -1.72
N PHE A 253 11.23 -26.35 -1.29
CA PHE A 253 12.33 -25.97 -2.18
C PHE A 253 13.29 -27.14 -2.39
N PHE A 254 13.62 -27.38 -3.65
CA PHE A 254 14.68 -28.31 -4.05
C PHE A 254 15.82 -27.55 -4.71
N VAL A 255 17.06 -27.86 -4.35
CA VAL A 255 18.28 -27.25 -4.91
C VAL A 255 18.99 -28.23 -5.82
N ASN A 256 19.57 -27.73 -6.92
CA ASN A 256 20.38 -28.52 -7.82
C ASN A 256 21.75 -28.80 -7.18
N ASP A 257 22.02 -30.06 -6.84
CA ASP A 257 23.23 -30.48 -6.13
C ASP A 257 24.51 -30.17 -6.91
N ARG A 258 24.40 -30.12 -8.24
CA ARG A 258 25.53 -29.80 -9.14
C ARG A 258 26.00 -28.35 -9.01
N LEU A 259 25.18 -27.49 -8.40
CA LEU A 259 25.47 -26.10 -8.10
C LEU A 259 25.75 -25.85 -6.61
N ALA A 260 25.47 -26.84 -5.75
CA ALA A 260 25.54 -26.72 -4.29
C ALA A 260 26.99 -26.57 -3.75
N GLU A 261 28.03 -26.97 -4.50
CA GLU A 261 29.42 -26.69 -4.09
C GLU A 261 29.81 -25.19 -4.22
N SER A 262 29.07 -24.39 -4.99
CA SER A 262 29.31 -22.93 -5.11
C SER A 262 28.50 -22.09 -4.11
N ILE A 263 27.56 -22.73 -3.40
CA ILE A 263 26.63 -22.11 -2.45
C ILE A 263 26.84 -22.88 -1.15
N GLY A 264 27.78 -22.47 -0.30
CA GLY A 264 28.30 -23.26 0.83
C GLY A 264 27.25 -23.83 1.80
N VAL A 265 26.70 -25.01 1.49
CA VAL A 265 25.76 -25.74 2.34
C VAL A 265 26.48 -26.99 2.87
N GLN A 266 27.00 -26.90 4.10
CA GLN A 266 27.36 -28.09 4.87
C GLN A 266 26.09 -28.72 5.45
N SER A 267 26.00 -30.04 5.30
CA SER A 267 24.89 -30.88 5.75
C SER A 267 24.59 -30.73 7.25
N TRP A 268 23.36 -30.38 7.59
CA TRP A 268 22.78 -30.64 8.91
C TRP A 268 21.83 -31.84 8.84
N GLY A 269 22.40 -33.00 8.51
CA GLY A 269 21.74 -34.29 8.69
C GLY A 269 22.34 -34.95 9.92
N ASN A 270 21.56 -35.00 11.01
CA ASN A 270 21.72 -35.83 12.24
C ASN A 270 21.46 -34.99 13.50
N CYS A 271 20.21 -34.69 13.81
CA CYS A 271 19.83 -34.30 15.17
C CYS A 271 18.31 -34.41 15.42
N PHE A 272 17.65 -35.51 15.07
CA PHE A 272 16.28 -35.76 15.56
C PHE A 272 16.01 -37.27 15.70
N GLU A 273 16.58 -37.85 16.75
CA GLU A 273 16.06 -39.08 17.37
C GLU A 273 15.82 -38.77 18.86
N ASP A 274 14.67 -38.19 19.18
CA ASP A 274 13.89 -38.64 20.33
C ASP A 274 12.44 -38.13 20.20
N ARG A 275 11.49 -39.06 20.23
CA ARG A 275 10.05 -38.78 20.20
C ARG A 275 9.63 -38.57 21.64
N ASP A 276 9.08 -37.39 21.95
CA ASP A 276 8.05 -37.14 23.00
C ASP A 276 7.96 -35.66 23.47
N ALA A 277 8.62 -34.71 22.80
CA ALA A 277 8.47 -33.27 23.10
C ALA A 277 8.26 -32.36 21.87
N VAL A 278 7.69 -32.89 20.78
CA VAL A 278 7.52 -32.14 19.53
C VAL A 278 6.04 -31.90 19.26
N PHE A 279 5.49 -30.82 19.84
CA PHE A 279 4.28 -30.21 19.28
C PHE A 279 4.20 -28.67 19.34
N GLU A 280 5.15 -27.94 19.94
CA GLU A 280 5.03 -26.46 19.99
C GLU A 280 6.33 -25.63 19.85
N VAL A 281 7.42 -26.18 19.31
CA VAL A 281 8.70 -25.42 19.19
C VAL A 281 9.20 -25.27 17.74
N HIS A 282 8.55 -25.89 16.76
CA HIS A 282 9.08 -25.90 15.38
C HIS A 282 8.83 -24.60 14.58
N HIS A 283 8.08 -23.63 15.13
CA HIS A 283 7.73 -22.41 14.40
C HIS A 283 8.69 -21.22 14.64
N LEU A 284 9.68 -21.34 15.54
CA LEU A 284 10.54 -20.21 15.93
C LEU A 284 12.00 -20.28 15.42
N MET A 285 12.46 -21.39 14.86
CA MET A 285 13.88 -21.53 14.47
C MET A 285 14.18 -21.25 12.98
N SER A 286 13.18 -20.99 12.13
CA SER A 286 13.41 -20.74 10.70
C SER A 286 13.83 -19.30 10.34
N SER A 287 13.92 -18.38 11.30
CA SER A 287 14.31 -16.98 11.04
C SER A 287 15.76 -16.62 11.38
N ILE A 288 16.60 -17.57 11.83
CA ILE A 288 17.97 -17.25 12.32
C ILE A 288 19.12 -17.76 11.44
N GLN A 289 18.91 -18.58 10.41
CA GLN A 289 20.02 -19.08 9.58
C GLN A 289 20.02 -18.53 8.15
N TYR A 290 20.31 -17.25 7.99
CA TYR A 290 21.20 -16.69 6.94
C TYR A 290 21.52 -15.24 7.28
N GLY A 291 22.65 -15.04 7.95
CA GLY A 291 23.19 -13.74 8.31
C GLY A 291 24.47 -13.94 9.11
N GLU A 292 25.58 -14.14 8.41
CA GLU A 292 26.91 -14.08 9.01
C GLU A 292 27.12 -12.69 9.65
N HIS A 293 27.02 -12.61 10.97
CA HIS A 293 27.88 -11.87 11.92
C HIS A 293 27.18 -11.74 13.30
N PRO A 294 27.71 -12.34 14.37
CA PRO A 294 27.07 -12.31 15.68
C PRO A 294 27.60 -11.13 16.51
N ARG A 295 26.92 -9.97 16.49
CA ARG A 295 27.06 -8.96 17.58
C ARG A 295 25.94 -7.90 17.72
N GLU A 296 24.89 -7.87 16.90
CA GLU A 296 23.86 -6.81 16.98
C GLU A 296 22.42 -7.24 17.36
N ASN A 297 22.15 -8.53 17.60
CA ASN A 297 20.77 -9.02 17.81
C ASN A 297 20.28 -9.10 19.27
N PHE A 298 20.51 -8.06 20.09
CA PHE A 298 19.81 -7.92 21.38
C PHE A 298 18.80 -6.75 21.42
N ARG A 299 18.57 -6.05 20.30
CA ARG A 299 17.61 -4.92 20.23
C ARG A 299 16.36 -5.16 19.37
N THR A 300 16.22 -6.33 18.77
CA THR A 300 15.19 -6.62 17.74
C THR A 300 14.16 -7.68 18.16
N LEU A 301 13.92 -7.86 19.46
CA LEU A 301 12.90 -8.80 19.99
C LEU A 301 11.73 -8.11 20.73
N ALA A 302 11.60 -6.78 20.64
CA ALA A 302 10.50 -6.04 21.27
C ALA A 302 9.35 -5.63 20.32
N GLU A 303 9.36 -6.08 19.06
CA GLU A 303 8.37 -5.70 18.04
C GLU A 303 7.72 -6.93 17.39
N TYR A 304 6.92 -7.72 18.14
CA TYR A 304 5.81 -8.52 17.60
C TYR A 304 4.88 -8.88 18.75
N ASP A 305 3.57 -8.71 18.55
CA ASP A 305 2.51 -8.92 19.55
C ASP A 305 2.30 -10.43 19.82
N GLN A 306 3.23 -11.05 20.56
CA GLN A 306 3.11 -12.39 21.13
C GLN A 306 3.32 -12.32 22.66
N LEU A 307 2.38 -11.68 23.37
CA LEU A 307 2.47 -11.48 24.82
C LEU A 307 1.97 -12.66 25.68
N TYR A 308 1.61 -13.81 25.09
CA TYR A 308 1.20 -15.00 25.85
C TYR A 308 2.29 -16.08 25.95
N THR A 309 3.20 -16.18 24.98
CA THR A 309 4.25 -17.21 24.92
C THR A 309 5.52 -16.83 25.70
N LEU A 310 5.72 -15.54 25.97
CA LEU A 310 6.87 -15.05 26.74
C LEU A 310 6.74 -15.25 28.26
N ASP A 311 5.54 -15.51 28.80
CA ASP A 311 5.35 -15.70 30.26
C ASP A 311 5.90 -17.06 30.75
N VAL A 312 6.00 -18.07 29.88
CA VAL A 312 6.57 -19.39 30.20
C VAL A 312 8.10 -19.39 30.07
N VAL A 313 8.65 -18.64 29.10
CA VAL A 313 10.10 -18.53 28.88
C VAL A 313 10.75 -17.54 29.86
N ALA A 314 10.06 -16.46 30.24
CA ALA A 314 10.59 -15.47 31.19
C ALA A 314 10.63 -15.97 32.65
N LYS A 315 9.78 -16.95 33.03
CA LYS A 315 9.77 -17.50 34.40
C LYS A 315 10.90 -18.49 34.71
N HIS A 316 11.62 -19.02 33.72
CA HIS A 316 12.65 -20.04 33.96
C HIS A 316 14.10 -19.62 33.71
N CYS A 317 14.36 -18.48 33.06
CA CYS A 317 15.73 -18.17 32.61
C CYS A 317 16.36 -16.85 33.06
N CYS A 318 15.68 -15.92 33.75
CA CYS A 318 16.35 -14.69 34.24
C CYS A 318 15.71 -14.15 35.52
N GLY A 319 16.43 -14.29 36.64
CA GLY A 319 16.10 -13.60 37.89
C GLY A 319 16.59 -12.15 37.87
N ASN A 320 15.67 -11.18 37.79
CA ASN A 320 15.91 -9.80 38.23
C ASN A 320 14.58 -9.13 38.66
N PRO A 321 14.45 -8.54 39.87
CA PRO A 321 13.13 -8.22 40.46
C PRO A 321 12.44 -6.93 39.99
N GLU A 322 13.01 -6.16 39.05
CA GLU A 322 12.50 -4.80 38.76
C GLU A 322 11.46 -4.71 37.62
N ILE A 323 11.16 -5.81 36.92
CA ILE A 323 10.20 -5.81 35.79
C ILE A 323 8.76 -6.12 36.24
N ALA A 324 8.55 -6.56 37.48
CA ALA A 324 7.23 -6.91 38.01
C ALA A 324 6.33 -5.71 38.36
N ALA A 325 6.81 -4.47 38.28
CA ALA A 325 6.05 -3.29 38.72
C ALA A 325 5.28 -2.55 37.59
N MET A 326 5.48 -2.87 36.31
CA MET A 326 4.89 -2.12 35.18
C MET A 326 3.65 -2.75 34.52
N GLN A 327 3.17 -3.91 35.00
CA GLN A 327 2.08 -4.65 34.33
C GLN A 327 0.65 -4.42 34.86
N GLN A 328 0.44 -3.59 35.89
CA GLN A 328 -0.92 -3.39 36.46
C GLN A 328 -1.73 -2.20 35.89
N LEU A 329 -1.25 -1.48 34.87
CA LEU A 329 -1.88 -0.22 34.43
C LEU A 329 -2.62 -0.25 33.08
N CYS A 330 -2.66 -1.37 32.35
CA CYS A 330 -3.15 -1.38 30.96
C CYS A 330 -4.48 -2.08 30.68
N TRP A 331 -5.32 -2.33 31.68
CA TRP A 331 -6.69 -2.84 31.43
C TRP A 331 -7.74 -1.94 32.08
N GLY A 332 -8.40 -1.11 31.27
CA GLY A 332 -9.63 -0.42 31.68
C GLY A 332 -9.94 0.88 30.94
N ALA A 333 -11.03 0.84 30.18
CA ALA A 333 -11.91 1.97 29.80
C ALA A 333 -11.56 2.82 28.57
N GLY A 334 -12.51 2.81 27.64
CA GLY A 334 -12.64 3.80 26.58
C GLY A 334 -13.00 5.20 27.09
N VAL A 335 -13.04 6.14 26.14
CA VAL A 335 -13.51 7.52 26.26
C VAL A 335 -12.58 8.52 26.98
N LEU A 336 -11.41 8.12 27.50
CA LEU A 336 -10.43 9.06 28.12
C LEU A 336 -9.01 8.99 27.53
N GLY A 337 -8.90 8.85 26.20
CA GLY A 337 -7.60 8.82 25.49
C GLY A 337 -6.82 10.14 25.47
N ALA A 338 -7.44 11.28 25.80
CA ALA A 338 -6.76 12.58 25.76
C ALA A 338 -5.92 12.90 27.01
N ILE A 339 -6.20 12.28 28.17
CA ILE A 339 -5.46 12.56 29.42
C ILE A 339 -4.25 11.63 29.58
N HIS A 340 -4.24 10.47 28.91
CA HIS A 340 -3.11 9.52 28.97
C HIS A 340 -1.90 9.94 28.13
N TRP A 341 -2.09 10.85 27.16
CA TRP A 341 -1.00 11.48 26.41
C TRP A 341 -0.10 12.35 27.30
N HIS A 342 -0.65 12.95 28.35
CA HIS A 342 0.13 13.75 29.28
C HIS A 342 1.08 12.89 30.12
N LYS A 343 0.68 11.67 30.49
CA LYS A 343 1.53 10.74 31.27
C LYS A 343 2.62 10.06 30.43
N CYS A 344 2.38 9.72 29.17
CA CYS A 344 3.44 9.22 28.29
C CYS A 344 4.48 10.30 27.91
N MET A 345 4.09 11.57 27.80
CA MET A 345 5.07 12.66 27.67
C MET A 345 5.79 12.97 28.99
N LEU A 346 5.09 12.97 30.12
CA LEU A 346 5.66 13.35 31.42
C LEU A 346 6.43 12.22 32.14
N LEU A 347 6.24 10.95 31.79
CA LEU A 347 7.06 9.84 32.33
C LEU A 347 8.44 9.71 31.66
N SER A 348 8.79 10.62 30.75
CA SER A 348 10.18 10.86 30.33
C SER A 348 10.90 11.93 31.17
N SER A 349 10.36 12.27 32.34
CA SER A 349 10.96 13.25 33.26
C SER A 349 12.15 12.67 34.04
N SER A 350 13.29 12.65 33.37
CA SER A 350 14.38 13.46 33.91
C SER A 350 14.71 14.50 32.84
N GLU A 351 14.49 15.79 33.12
CA GLU A 351 14.82 16.87 32.18
C GLU A 351 16.31 16.85 31.76
N ALA A 352 17.16 16.18 32.56
CA ALA A 352 18.56 15.92 32.25
C ALA A 352 18.76 14.94 31.08
N SER A 353 17.95 13.88 30.96
CA SER A 353 18.16 12.82 29.97
C SER A 353 17.62 13.17 28.58
N LEU A 354 16.57 13.99 28.45
CA LEU A 354 16.10 14.51 27.16
C LEU A 354 17.07 15.51 26.55
N LEU A 355 17.74 16.33 27.38
CA LEU A 355 18.82 17.22 26.96
C LEU A 355 20.12 16.46 26.61
N GLU A 356 20.41 15.33 27.27
CA GLU A 356 21.56 14.47 26.92
C GLU A 356 21.32 13.61 25.67
N VAL A 357 20.11 13.07 25.48
CA VAL A 357 19.74 12.31 24.27
C VAL A 357 19.66 13.24 23.04
N THR A 358 19.22 14.48 23.20
CA THR A 358 19.26 15.47 22.10
C THR A 358 20.66 16.02 21.82
N ARG A 359 21.58 16.02 22.80
CA ARG A 359 22.98 16.42 22.59
C ARG A 359 23.81 15.44 21.78
N ASN A 360 23.46 14.14 21.82
CA ASN A 360 24.28 13.07 21.26
C ASN A 360 23.69 12.39 20.01
N MET A 361 22.55 12.85 19.48
CA MET A 361 22.12 12.36 18.18
C MET A 361 23.04 12.95 17.09
N PRO A 362 23.64 12.13 16.22
CA PRO A 362 24.53 12.62 15.18
C PRO A 362 23.76 13.56 14.27
N TYR A 363 24.11 14.85 14.33
CA TYR A 363 23.62 15.91 13.44
C TYR A 363 24.26 15.79 12.04
N SER A 364 24.65 14.58 11.64
CA SER A 364 25.18 14.33 10.32
C SER A 364 24.03 13.96 9.40
N LYS A 365 24.13 14.39 8.15
CA LYS A 365 23.29 13.91 7.05
C LYS A 365 24.13 12.93 6.23
N PRO A 366 24.33 11.68 6.71
CA PRO A 366 25.28 10.74 6.10
C PRO A 366 24.82 10.26 4.71
N PHE A 367 23.51 10.27 4.47
CA PHE A 367 22.94 9.81 3.22
C PHE A 367 22.82 10.94 2.21
N SER A 368 23.05 10.65 0.94
CA SER A 368 22.88 11.61 -0.14
C SER A 368 22.23 10.97 -1.36
N TRP A 369 21.31 11.70 -2.00
CA TRP A 369 20.67 11.27 -3.23
C TRP A 369 20.76 12.38 -4.28
N THR A 370 21.08 12.02 -5.51
CA THR A 370 21.18 12.96 -6.64
C THR A 370 20.02 12.74 -7.59
N ASP A 371 19.28 13.81 -7.88
CA ASP A 371 18.15 13.77 -8.80
C ASP A 371 18.58 13.69 -10.28
N ARG A 372 17.61 13.45 -11.17
CA ARG A 372 17.84 13.37 -12.63
C ARG A 372 18.42 14.66 -13.23
N ASN A 373 18.27 15.79 -12.54
CA ASN A 373 18.76 17.09 -12.97
C ASN A 373 20.15 17.40 -12.38
N GLY A 374 20.77 16.44 -11.68
CA GLY A 374 22.11 16.57 -11.09
C GLY A 374 22.14 17.31 -9.76
N ASN A 375 21.00 17.56 -9.09
CA ASN A 375 20.99 18.17 -7.76
C ASN A 375 21.15 17.10 -6.69
N THR A 376 22.15 17.26 -5.83
CA THR A 376 22.39 16.38 -4.69
C THR A 376 21.73 16.91 -3.42
N TYR A 377 21.01 16.03 -2.73
CA TYR A 377 20.33 16.30 -1.47
C TYR A 377 20.87 15.38 -0.37
N HIS A 378 20.96 15.90 0.85
CA HIS A 378 21.50 15.17 2.00
C HIS A 378 20.39 14.89 3.03
N TYR A 379 20.38 13.68 3.59
CA TYR A 379 19.33 13.16 4.45
C TYR A 379 19.89 12.73 5.80
N PHE A 380 19.12 12.98 6.86
CA PHE A 380 19.42 12.46 8.20
C PHE A 380 19.22 10.96 8.27
N GLU A 381 19.94 10.30 9.16
CA GLU A 381 19.71 8.89 9.50
C GLU A 381 18.32 8.66 10.12
N ASN A 382 17.88 9.59 10.96
CA ASN A 382 16.58 9.54 11.63
C ASN A 382 15.69 10.73 11.23
N PRO A 383 15.17 10.78 9.98
CA PRO A 383 14.47 11.96 9.45
C PRO A 383 13.12 12.23 10.14
N MET A 384 12.48 11.21 10.71
CA MET A 384 11.20 11.37 11.43
C MET A 384 11.30 12.39 12.56
N TRP A 385 12.21 12.17 13.50
CA TRP A 385 12.44 13.06 14.63
C TRP A 385 13.19 14.33 14.25
N MET A 386 14.08 14.23 13.25
CA MET A 386 14.94 15.36 12.88
C MET A 386 14.26 16.40 12.00
N ALA A 387 13.27 16.02 11.19
CA ALA A 387 12.61 16.93 10.24
C ALA A 387 11.08 16.75 10.22
N SER A 388 10.57 15.52 10.13
CA SER A 388 9.14 15.29 9.90
C SER A 388 8.25 15.75 11.04
N VAL A 389 8.70 15.72 12.30
CA VAL A 389 7.92 16.23 13.45
C VAL A 389 7.49 17.69 13.27
N PHE A 390 8.36 18.54 12.74
CA PHE A 390 8.04 19.95 12.50
C PHE A 390 6.97 20.12 11.42
N ILE A 391 7.02 19.29 10.38
CA ILE A 391 6.04 19.27 9.27
C ILE A 391 4.70 18.71 9.76
N LEU A 392 4.71 17.66 10.57
CA LEU A 392 3.53 17.05 11.17
C LEU A 392 2.83 18.01 12.14
N MET A 393 3.58 18.81 12.90
CA MET A 393 3.00 19.86 13.75
C MET A 393 2.30 20.94 12.90
N GLN A 394 2.90 21.33 11.77
CA GLN A 394 2.27 22.26 10.83
C GLN A 394 0.94 21.72 10.29
N GLU A 395 0.91 20.45 9.88
CA GLU A 395 -0.32 19.79 9.43
C GLU A 395 -1.38 19.73 10.54
N LEU A 396 -0.99 19.29 11.75
CA LEU A 396 -1.90 19.19 12.90
C LEU A 396 -2.61 20.51 13.17
N CYS A 397 -1.85 21.60 13.25
CA CYS A 397 -2.41 22.91 13.58
C CYS A 397 -3.21 23.52 12.42
N GLU A 398 -2.88 23.23 11.16
CA GLU A 398 -3.74 23.58 10.02
C GLU A 398 -5.09 22.89 10.14
N ARG A 399 -5.11 21.59 10.46
CA ARG A 399 -6.34 20.81 10.60
C ARG A 399 -7.16 21.24 11.80
N LEU A 400 -6.51 21.51 12.92
CA LEU A 400 -7.16 22.12 14.08
C LEU A 400 -7.84 23.44 13.68
N ALA A 401 -7.16 24.30 12.93
CA ALA A 401 -7.74 25.56 12.47
C ALA A 401 -8.92 25.36 11.53
N PHE A 402 -8.79 24.45 10.56
CA PHE A 402 -9.85 24.13 9.61
C PHE A 402 -11.10 23.57 10.30
N PHE A 403 -10.95 22.50 11.08
CA PHE A 403 -12.07 21.84 11.78
C PHE A 403 -12.58 22.64 12.99
N GLY A 404 -11.78 23.57 13.53
CA GLY A 404 -12.23 24.51 14.54
C GLY A 404 -13.08 25.65 13.97
N LEU A 405 -12.81 26.06 12.73
CA LEU A 405 -13.54 27.13 12.06
C LEU A 405 -14.83 26.62 11.40
N HIS A 406 -14.69 25.60 10.55
CA HIS A 406 -15.68 25.19 9.56
C HIS A 406 -17.07 24.88 10.14
N PRO A 407 -17.21 24.10 11.23
CA PRO A 407 -18.52 23.77 11.79
C PRO A 407 -19.27 24.97 12.39
N ASN A 408 -18.57 26.06 12.72
CA ASN A 408 -19.18 27.24 13.32
C ASN A 408 -19.51 28.34 12.28
N LEU A 409 -19.08 28.17 11.02
CA LEU A 409 -19.23 29.20 9.99
C LEU A 409 -20.69 29.53 9.67
N GLN A 410 -21.59 28.54 9.68
CA GLN A 410 -23.00 28.79 9.36
C GLN A 410 -23.62 29.76 10.38
N PHE A 411 -23.40 29.51 11.67
CA PHE A 411 -23.85 30.42 12.74
C PHE A 411 -23.16 31.78 12.66
N PHE A 412 -21.85 31.81 12.35
CA PHE A 412 -21.12 33.07 12.23
C PHE A 412 -21.68 33.97 11.11
N LEU A 413 -21.98 33.41 9.95
CA LEU A 413 -22.54 34.16 8.82
C LEU A 413 -23.94 34.69 9.14
N LYS A 414 -24.75 33.94 9.89
CA LYS A 414 -26.06 34.38 10.35
C LYS A 414 -25.94 35.54 11.34
N ASP A 415 -25.03 35.43 12.31
CA ASP A 415 -24.85 36.45 13.35
C ASP A 415 -24.27 37.77 12.79
N PHE A 416 -23.28 37.70 11.89
CA PHE A 416 -22.53 38.88 11.45
C PHE A 416 -22.95 39.43 10.08
N LEU A 417 -23.44 38.58 9.16
CA LEU A 417 -23.93 39.02 7.85
C LEU A 417 -25.46 39.02 7.73
N GLN A 418 -26.17 38.55 8.76
CA GLN A 418 -27.64 38.48 8.79
C GLN A 418 -28.20 37.62 7.63
N TYR A 419 -27.45 36.59 7.24
CA TYR A 419 -27.88 35.64 6.22
C TYR A 419 -28.94 34.68 6.77
N ASP A 420 -29.84 34.23 5.92
CA ASP A 420 -30.71 33.08 6.21
C ASP A 420 -29.95 31.74 6.05
N ASP A 421 -30.60 30.63 6.41
CA ASP A 421 -29.98 29.29 6.33
C ASP A 421 -29.52 28.96 4.90
N ALA A 422 -30.33 29.29 3.89
CA ALA A 422 -30.03 28.99 2.49
C ALA A 422 -28.86 29.82 1.94
N GLN A 423 -28.79 31.10 2.33
CA GLN A 423 -27.69 32.00 1.98
C GLN A 423 -26.38 31.57 2.64
N ALA A 424 -26.41 31.21 3.92
CA ALA A 424 -25.24 30.70 4.64
C ALA A 424 -24.71 29.39 4.04
N ASP A 425 -25.61 28.45 3.70
CA ASP A 425 -25.24 27.17 3.10
C ASP A 425 -24.63 27.34 1.69
N SER A 426 -25.22 28.22 0.88
CA SER A 426 -24.68 28.57 -0.43
C SER A 426 -23.28 29.18 -0.31
N TYR A 427 -23.08 30.07 0.67
CA TYR A 427 -21.79 30.70 0.95
C TYR A 427 -20.71 29.69 1.35
N ILE A 428 -21.04 28.77 2.28
CA ILE A 428 -20.12 27.70 2.71
C ILE A 428 -19.80 26.76 1.55
N SER A 429 -20.77 26.48 0.68
CA SER A 429 -20.55 25.67 -0.52
C SER A 429 -19.55 26.32 -1.48
N ILE A 430 -19.68 27.63 -1.72
CA ILE A 430 -18.73 28.40 -2.54
C ILE A 430 -17.34 28.40 -1.88
N PHE A 431 -17.27 28.63 -0.56
CA PHE A 431 -16.03 28.54 0.20
C PHE A 431 -15.34 27.18 0.02
N ASN A 432 -16.09 26.09 0.14
CA ASN A 432 -15.58 24.73 -0.05
C ASN A 432 -15.08 24.52 -1.48
N VAL A 433 -15.80 25.02 -2.50
CA VAL A 433 -15.32 24.95 -3.89
C VAL A 433 -13.95 25.63 -4.03
N LEU A 434 -13.80 26.83 -3.50
CA LEU A 434 -12.54 27.56 -3.55
C LEU A 434 -11.43 26.83 -2.79
N LEU A 435 -11.73 26.26 -1.62
CA LEU A 435 -10.81 25.46 -0.82
C LEU A 435 -10.32 24.19 -1.53
N TYR A 436 -11.16 23.52 -2.32
CA TYR A 436 -10.79 22.28 -3.02
C TYR A 436 -10.20 22.52 -4.41
N VAL A 437 -10.44 23.68 -5.03
CA VAL A 437 -9.78 24.10 -6.28
C VAL A 437 -8.39 24.67 -6.03
N SER A 438 -8.21 25.41 -4.92
CA SER A 438 -6.94 26.06 -4.58
C SER A 438 -5.72 25.12 -4.49
N PRO A 439 -5.80 23.87 -3.97
CA PRO A 439 -4.69 22.92 -3.96
C PRO A 439 -4.11 22.64 -5.35
N LEU A 440 -4.96 22.61 -6.39
CA LEU A 440 -4.50 22.40 -7.76
C LEU A 440 -3.58 23.53 -8.20
N LEU A 441 -3.98 24.78 -7.93
CA LEU A 441 -3.19 25.97 -8.24
C LEU A 441 -1.92 26.05 -7.38
N GLY A 442 -2.04 25.73 -6.09
CA GLY A 442 -0.93 25.71 -5.14
C GLY A 442 0.14 24.68 -5.52
N GLY A 443 -0.27 23.47 -5.89
CA GLY A 443 0.62 22.42 -6.37
C GLY A 443 1.35 22.82 -7.67
N ILE A 444 0.62 23.38 -8.65
CA ILE A 444 1.25 23.91 -9.87
C ILE A 444 2.30 24.97 -9.54
N LEU A 445 1.99 25.91 -8.63
CA LEU A 445 2.89 26.97 -8.22
C LEU A 445 4.14 26.44 -7.50
N ALA A 446 3.98 25.43 -6.66
CA ALA A 446 5.06 24.76 -5.94
C ALA A 446 5.98 23.99 -6.90
N ASP A 447 5.40 23.21 -7.81
CA ASP A 447 6.15 22.33 -8.72
C ASP A 447 6.90 23.09 -9.82
N THR A 448 6.45 24.30 -10.17
CA THR A 448 7.01 25.08 -11.29
C THR A 448 7.90 26.25 -10.88
N LEU A 449 7.50 27.03 -9.87
CA LEU A 449 8.13 28.32 -9.59
C LEU A 449 8.79 28.39 -8.22
N THR A 450 8.05 28.03 -7.17
CA THR A 450 8.44 28.38 -5.79
C THR A 450 9.19 27.27 -5.07
N GLY A 451 8.90 26.00 -5.40
CA GLY A 451 9.33 24.86 -4.61
C GLY A 451 8.43 24.62 -3.40
N VAL A 452 8.32 23.37 -2.98
CA VAL A 452 7.34 22.91 -1.98
C VAL A 452 7.47 23.64 -0.64
N TYR A 453 8.69 23.84 -0.14
CA TYR A 453 8.94 24.54 1.12
C TYR A 453 8.45 25.99 1.12
N TYR A 454 8.86 26.76 0.10
CA TYR A 454 8.50 28.18 0.02
C TYR A 454 7.02 28.37 -0.30
N ALA A 455 6.41 27.44 -1.04
CA ALA A 455 4.96 27.41 -1.22
C ALA A 455 4.24 27.27 0.12
N ILE A 456 4.61 26.28 0.95
CA ILE A 456 4.01 26.09 2.28
C ILE A 456 4.15 27.35 3.14
N LEU A 457 5.34 27.96 3.17
CA LEU A 457 5.58 29.17 3.95
C LEU A 457 4.70 30.34 3.46
N GLY A 458 4.67 30.60 2.15
CA GLY A 458 3.88 31.68 1.56
C GLY A 458 2.38 31.49 1.79
N PHE A 459 1.87 30.28 1.59
CA PHE A 459 0.47 29.95 1.84
C PHE A 459 0.13 29.96 3.34
N SER A 460 1.07 29.60 4.23
CA SER A 460 0.89 29.74 5.68
C SER A 460 0.75 31.20 6.10
N VAL A 461 1.51 32.12 5.49
CA VAL A 461 1.33 33.56 5.73
C VAL A 461 -0.05 34.03 5.27
N LEU A 462 -0.50 33.65 4.07
CA LEU A 462 -1.84 33.98 3.60
C LEU A 462 -2.94 33.42 4.51
N TYR A 463 -2.80 32.18 4.96
CA TYR A 463 -3.73 31.54 5.88
C TYR A 463 -3.76 32.25 7.24
N MET A 464 -2.59 32.59 7.80
CA MET A 464 -2.48 33.40 9.03
C MET A 464 -3.19 34.74 8.91
N LEU A 465 -2.94 35.49 7.82
CA LEU A 465 -3.60 36.77 7.59
C LEU A 465 -5.13 36.62 7.51
N GLY A 466 -5.60 35.54 6.87
CA GLY A 466 -7.01 35.20 6.82
C GLY A 466 -7.61 34.93 8.19
N LEU A 467 -6.93 34.12 9.02
CA LEU A 467 -7.36 33.81 10.39
C LEU A 467 -7.34 35.06 11.30
N VAL A 468 -6.32 35.92 11.18
CA VAL A 468 -6.26 37.20 11.91
C VAL A 468 -7.44 38.08 11.50
N LEU A 469 -7.68 38.25 10.19
CA LEU A 469 -8.75 39.10 9.69
C LEU A 469 -10.13 38.58 10.10
N LEU A 470 -10.34 37.26 10.07
CA LEU A 470 -11.60 36.65 10.52
C LEU A 470 -11.79 36.77 12.04
N THR A 471 -10.72 36.64 12.82
CA THR A 471 -10.77 36.87 14.27
C THR A 471 -11.11 38.33 14.58
N LEU A 472 -10.57 39.30 13.84
CA LEU A 472 -10.94 40.71 13.98
C LEU A 472 -12.40 40.95 13.54
N ALA A 473 -12.84 40.33 12.44
CA ALA A 473 -14.22 40.42 11.98
C ALA A 473 -15.23 39.84 12.98
N SER A 474 -14.79 39.00 13.92
CA SER A 474 -15.65 38.48 14.98
C SER A 474 -15.94 39.46 16.13
N ILE A 475 -15.31 40.64 16.12
CA ILE A 475 -15.52 41.68 17.14
C ILE A 475 -16.65 42.60 16.64
N PRO A 476 -17.82 42.63 17.29
CA PRO A 476 -19.00 43.34 16.77
C PRO A 476 -18.78 44.85 16.52
N SER A 477 -17.88 45.51 17.25
CA SER A 477 -17.61 46.94 17.11
C SER A 477 -16.79 47.32 15.88
N ILE A 478 -16.13 46.36 15.23
CA ILE A 478 -15.27 46.60 14.05
C ILE A 478 -15.63 45.69 12.87
N SER A 479 -16.61 44.80 13.04
CA SER A 479 -16.98 43.82 12.03
C SER A 479 -17.55 44.49 10.81
N GLU A 480 -16.90 44.28 9.67
CA GLU A 480 -17.37 44.74 8.37
C GLU A 480 -17.49 43.56 7.38
N PRO A 481 -18.53 43.50 6.53
CA PRO A 481 -18.74 42.39 5.61
C PRO A 481 -17.55 42.06 4.71
N TRP A 482 -16.83 43.08 4.24
CA TRP A 482 -15.65 42.90 3.39
C TRP A 482 -14.54 42.10 4.07
N MET A 483 -14.40 42.20 5.40
CA MET A 483 -13.40 41.45 6.17
C MET A 483 -13.70 39.96 6.13
N ILE A 484 -14.98 39.58 6.26
CA ILE A 484 -15.45 38.20 6.22
C ILE A 484 -15.27 37.63 4.80
N HIS A 485 -15.67 38.38 3.77
CA HIS A 485 -15.50 37.95 2.38
C HIS A 485 -14.02 37.76 2.00
N LEU A 486 -13.16 38.73 2.34
CA LEU A 486 -11.73 38.66 2.03
C LEU A 486 -11.04 37.53 2.80
N SER A 487 -11.36 37.37 4.08
CA SER A 487 -10.78 36.30 4.90
C SER A 487 -11.17 34.92 4.39
N LEU A 488 -12.46 34.63 4.23
CA LEU A 488 -12.93 33.28 3.86
C LEU A 488 -12.68 32.96 2.38
N MET A 489 -13.13 33.81 1.45
CA MET A 489 -13.12 33.48 0.01
C MET A 489 -11.72 33.55 -0.60
N VAL A 490 -10.81 34.34 -0.04
CA VAL A 490 -9.49 34.57 -0.64
C VAL A 490 -8.39 34.05 0.27
N LEU A 491 -8.20 34.65 1.45
CA LEU A 491 -7.02 34.38 2.28
C LEU A 491 -7.00 32.95 2.83
N ILE A 492 -8.09 32.52 3.47
CA ILE A 492 -8.24 31.20 4.08
C ILE A 492 -8.37 30.13 2.99
N ALA A 493 -9.22 30.34 1.98
CA ALA A 493 -9.41 29.36 0.91
C ALA A 493 -8.12 29.06 0.13
N VAL A 494 -7.39 30.11 -0.29
CA VAL A 494 -6.13 29.96 -1.03
C VAL A 494 -5.01 29.47 -0.12
N GLY A 495 -4.91 30.01 1.10
CA GLY A 495 -3.89 29.63 2.08
C GLY A 495 -3.98 28.15 2.47
N ALA A 496 -5.15 27.70 2.94
CA ALA A 496 -5.36 26.30 3.29
C ALA A 496 -5.16 25.38 2.09
N GLY A 497 -5.72 25.75 0.93
CA GLY A 497 -5.59 24.94 -0.28
C GLY A 497 -4.13 24.73 -0.69
N GLY A 498 -3.34 25.81 -0.69
CA GLY A 498 -1.93 25.74 -1.09
C GLY A 498 -1.03 25.00 -0.10
N ILE A 499 -1.31 25.05 1.21
CA ILE A 499 -0.61 24.22 2.21
C ILE A 499 -0.90 22.73 1.94
N LYS A 500 -2.18 22.40 1.73
CA LYS A 500 -2.66 21.01 1.57
C LYS A 500 -2.07 20.28 0.37
N SER A 501 -1.76 20.99 -0.72
CA SER A 501 -1.13 20.36 -1.89
C SER A 501 0.35 20.04 -1.70
N CYS A 502 0.99 20.62 -0.69
CA CYS A 502 2.46 20.64 -0.58
C CYS A 502 2.99 19.90 0.65
N VAL A 503 2.29 19.99 1.79
CA VAL A 503 2.80 19.54 3.11
C VAL A 503 3.05 18.04 3.21
N ASN A 504 2.17 17.21 2.65
CA ASN A 504 2.34 15.76 2.61
C ASN A 504 3.55 15.35 1.74
N VAL A 505 3.70 16.00 0.59
CA VAL A 505 4.84 15.80 -0.33
C VAL A 505 6.14 16.21 0.36
N MET A 506 6.16 17.37 1.04
CA MET A 506 7.35 17.84 1.76
C MET A 506 7.78 16.85 2.83
N GLY A 507 6.84 16.29 3.60
CA GLY A 507 7.14 15.32 4.64
C GLY A 507 7.72 14.01 4.09
N ALA A 508 7.17 13.51 2.98
CA ALA A 508 7.70 12.35 2.28
C ALA A 508 9.11 12.62 1.69
N GLN A 509 9.37 13.83 1.20
CA GLN A 509 10.68 14.25 0.68
C GLN A 509 11.80 14.27 1.72
N GLN A 510 11.48 14.20 3.01
CA GLN A 510 12.50 14.08 4.06
C GLN A 510 13.11 12.68 4.14
N MET A 511 12.51 11.70 3.45
CA MET A 511 12.93 10.31 3.47
C MET A 511 13.86 10.02 2.29
N HIS A 512 14.92 9.25 2.55
CA HIS A 512 15.82 8.82 1.50
C HIS A 512 15.13 7.75 0.63
N PRO A 513 15.21 7.83 -0.72
CA PRO A 513 14.46 6.92 -1.60
C PRO A 513 14.76 5.42 -1.44
N SER A 514 16.02 5.04 -1.19
CA SER A 514 16.42 3.64 -0.95
C SER A 514 16.30 3.27 0.53
N GLU A 515 17.09 3.93 1.38
CA GLU A 515 17.25 3.56 2.80
C GLU A 515 15.97 3.68 3.63
N HIS A 516 15.09 4.64 3.32
CA HIS A 516 13.93 4.96 4.17
C HIS A 516 12.59 4.56 3.54
N LYS A 517 12.57 3.64 2.58
CA LYS A 517 11.34 3.20 1.90
C LYS A 517 10.25 2.75 2.88
N LYS A 518 10.60 1.98 3.92
CA LYS A 518 9.65 1.53 4.97
C LYS A 518 9.16 2.66 5.88
N LEU A 519 9.96 3.73 6.01
CA LEU A 519 9.64 4.87 6.89
C LEU A 519 8.61 5.81 6.26
N ILE A 520 8.48 5.82 4.93
CA ILE A 520 7.44 6.59 4.21
C ILE A 520 6.04 6.14 4.65
N THR A 521 5.80 4.84 4.75
CA THR A 521 4.51 4.31 5.22
C THR A 521 4.22 4.79 6.65
N ARG A 522 5.21 4.68 7.55
CA ARG A 522 5.09 5.17 8.94
C ARG A 522 4.81 6.68 8.98
N PHE A 523 5.48 7.47 8.15
CA PHE A 523 5.22 8.91 8.04
C PHE A 523 3.76 9.19 7.68
N PHE A 524 3.21 8.53 6.66
CA PHE A 524 1.81 8.72 6.28
C PHE A 524 0.84 8.27 7.38
N THR A 525 1.13 7.19 8.11
CA THR A 525 0.34 6.81 9.30
C THR A 525 0.28 7.94 10.32
N TYR A 526 1.42 8.53 10.68
CA TYR A 526 1.45 9.68 11.61
C TYR A 526 0.80 10.93 11.01
N PHE A 527 0.97 11.17 9.71
CA PHE A 527 0.32 12.28 9.01
C PHE A 527 -1.20 12.21 9.14
N TYR A 528 -1.82 11.05 8.84
CA TYR A 528 -3.25 10.86 9.03
C TYR A 528 -3.68 10.91 10.50
N ALA A 529 -2.86 10.39 11.42
CA ALA A 529 -3.13 10.52 12.84
C ALA A 529 -3.17 11.99 13.30
N THR A 530 -2.26 12.85 12.80
CA THR A 530 -2.28 14.29 13.11
C THR A 530 -3.50 15.01 12.54
N ILE A 531 -4.01 14.57 11.37
CA ILE A 531 -5.26 15.11 10.82
C ILE A 531 -6.43 14.80 11.75
N CYS A 532 -6.57 13.54 12.18
CA CYS A 532 -7.63 13.13 13.10
C CYS A 532 -7.53 13.87 14.44
N LEU A 533 -6.31 13.99 14.98
CA LEU A 533 -6.08 14.72 16.24
C LEU A 533 -6.45 16.20 16.12
N GLY A 534 -6.05 16.86 15.03
CA GLY A 534 -6.43 18.24 14.75
C GLY A 534 -7.94 18.40 14.65
N ALA A 535 -8.62 17.47 13.96
CA ALA A 535 -10.08 17.47 13.85
C ALA A 535 -10.79 17.34 15.21
N ILE A 536 -10.34 16.42 16.06
CA ILE A 536 -10.90 16.20 17.40
C ILE A 536 -10.73 17.45 18.26
N VAL A 537 -9.51 18.01 18.31
CA VAL A 537 -9.22 19.19 19.16
C VAL A 537 -9.96 20.41 18.65
N GLY A 538 -9.88 20.70 17.35
CA GLY A 538 -10.57 21.84 16.73
C GLY A 538 -12.08 21.72 16.89
N GLY A 539 -12.64 20.58 16.50
CA GLY A 539 -14.08 20.34 16.51
C GLY A 539 -14.71 20.26 17.91
N THR A 540 -13.91 20.01 18.96
CA THR A 540 -14.39 19.98 20.36
C THR A 540 -14.18 21.30 21.07
N VAL A 541 -12.97 21.88 20.99
CA VAL A 541 -12.60 23.04 21.80
C VAL A 541 -13.23 24.32 21.27
N THR A 542 -13.26 24.54 19.95
CA THR A 542 -13.76 25.81 19.41
C THR A 542 -15.27 26.01 19.65
N PRO A 543 -16.16 25.01 19.54
CA PRO A 543 -17.58 25.21 19.87
C PRO A 543 -17.81 25.43 21.37
N ILE A 544 -16.99 24.84 22.24
CA ILE A 544 -17.03 25.09 23.69
C ILE A 544 -16.66 26.55 23.98
N LEU A 545 -15.54 27.02 23.41
CA LEU A 545 -15.10 28.41 23.54
C LEU A 545 -16.15 29.40 23.00
N LEU A 546 -16.80 29.05 21.90
CA LEU A 546 -17.87 29.86 21.32
C LEU A 546 -19.03 30.03 22.31
N GLN A 547 -19.49 28.95 22.95
CA GLN A 547 -20.61 29.02 23.89
C GLN A 547 -20.27 29.70 25.22
N GLN A 548 -19.06 29.49 25.73
CA GLN A 548 -18.68 29.95 27.06
C GLN A 548 -18.07 31.36 27.08
N VAL A 549 -17.39 31.75 26.00
CA VAL A 549 -16.60 32.99 25.95
C VAL A 549 -17.04 33.87 24.79
N GLY A 550 -17.21 33.30 23.60
CA GLY A 550 -17.71 34.00 22.41
C GLY A 550 -16.86 33.80 21.15
N TRP A 551 -17.26 34.47 20.08
CA TRP A 551 -16.71 34.31 18.73
C TRP A 551 -15.21 34.57 18.65
N THR A 552 -14.74 35.67 19.25
CA THR A 552 -13.31 36.05 19.19
C THR A 552 -12.41 35.02 19.85
N ALA A 553 -12.81 34.45 20.98
CA ALA A 553 -12.04 33.39 21.63
C ALA A 553 -12.02 32.10 20.80
N SER A 554 -13.17 31.75 20.19
CA SER A 554 -13.29 30.57 19.34
C SER A 554 -12.36 30.63 18.11
N PHE A 555 -12.21 31.80 17.47
CA PHE A 555 -11.32 31.97 16.33
C PHE A 555 -9.86 32.31 16.70
N ALA A 556 -9.63 32.97 17.84
CA ALA A 556 -8.28 33.25 18.32
C ALA A 556 -7.53 31.97 18.74
N PHE A 557 -8.24 30.97 19.27
CA PHE A 557 -7.65 29.67 19.64
C PHE A 557 -6.91 28.98 18.47
N PRO A 558 -7.56 28.65 17.34
CA PRO A 558 -6.87 28.05 16.21
C PRO A 558 -5.81 28.96 15.59
N LEU A 559 -6.04 30.28 15.57
CA LEU A 559 -5.05 31.25 15.11
C LEU A 559 -3.75 31.16 15.93
N ALA A 560 -3.84 31.14 17.26
CA ALA A 560 -2.67 31.07 18.13
C ALA A 560 -1.85 29.79 17.89
N PHE A 561 -2.52 28.63 17.79
CA PHE A 561 -1.86 27.36 17.49
C PHE A 561 -1.20 27.36 16.11
N PHE A 562 -1.87 27.90 15.09
CA PHE A 562 -1.32 27.96 13.74
C PHE A 562 -0.10 28.90 13.64
N VAL A 563 -0.10 30.03 14.36
CA VAL A 563 1.06 30.94 14.47
C VAL A 563 2.24 30.22 15.13
N VAL A 564 2.01 29.51 16.23
CA VAL A 564 3.06 28.74 16.92
C VAL A 564 3.60 27.63 16.01
N ALA A 565 2.74 26.87 15.35
CA ALA A 565 3.15 25.80 14.44
C ALA A 565 3.97 26.34 13.27
N THR A 566 3.56 27.47 12.67
CA THR A 566 4.30 28.09 11.57
C THR A 566 5.66 28.60 12.06
N GLY A 567 5.74 29.13 13.29
CA GLY A 567 7.01 29.47 13.94
C GLY A 567 7.92 28.27 14.11
N VAL A 568 7.39 27.15 14.61
CA VAL A 568 8.11 25.87 14.76
C VAL A 568 8.58 25.34 13.40
N PHE A 569 7.74 25.43 12.37
CA PHE A 569 8.09 25.05 11.01
C PHE A 569 9.27 25.87 10.49
N VAL A 570 9.27 27.20 10.66
CA VAL A 570 10.38 28.08 10.29
C VAL A 570 11.63 27.81 11.12
N ILE A 571 11.51 27.53 12.42
CA ILE A 571 12.65 27.14 13.27
C ILE A 571 13.31 25.87 12.72
N GLY A 572 12.52 24.89 12.27
CA GLY A 572 13.07 23.69 11.63
C GLY A 572 13.96 24.02 10.42
N ASP A 573 13.61 25.05 9.66
CA ASP A 573 14.40 25.53 8.54
C ASP A 573 15.66 26.31 8.97
N LEU A 574 15.55 27.16 9.99
CA LEU A 574 16.70 27.86 10.56
C LEU A 574 17.73 26.88 11.14
N MET A 575 17.26 25.73 11.60
CA MET A 575 18.09 24.59 11.98
C MET A 575 18.53 23.73 10.78
N ASN A 576 18.34 24.15 9.53
CA ASN A 576 18.72 23.41 8.33
C ASN A 576 18.24 21.94 8.31
N ARG A 577 17.05 21.68 8.90
CA ARG A 577 16.55 20.31 9.04
C ARG A 577 15.92 19.77 7.77
N TYR A 578 15.35 20.63 6.94
CA TYR A 578 14.61 20.18 5.77
C TYR A 578 15.48 19.89 4.56
N VAL A 579 15.10 18.84 3.84
CA VAL A 579 15.46 18.64 2.44
C VAL A 579 14.49 19.44 1.58
N LYS A 580 15.02 20.40 0.80
CA LYS A 580 14.23 21.28 -0.08
C LYS A 580 14.50 20.92 -1.54
N VAL A 581 13.65 20.07 -2.11
CA VAL A 581 13.75 19.66 -3.52
C VAL A 581 13.44 20.85 -4.43
N LYS A 582 14.27 21.06 -5.47
CA LYS A 582 14.04 22.12 -6.45
C LYS A 582 12.83 21.82 -7.34
N PRO A 583 12.12 22.83 -7.86
CA PRO A 583 11.03 22.64 -8.82
C PRO A 583 11.48 21.81 -10.04
N GLN A 584 10.75 20.74 -10.37
CA GLN A 584 11.02 19.86 -11.52
C GLN A 584 9.99 19.99 -12.65
N GLY A 585 9.03 20.92 -12.50
CA GLY A 585 7.91 21.11 -13.43
C GLY A 585 6.65 20.37 -12.97
N SER A 586 5.48 20.88 -13.37
CA SER A 586 4.20 20.33 -12.93
C SER A 586 3.68 19.23 -13.87
N ALA A 587 3.45 18.04 -13.32
CA ALA A 587 2.77 16.94 -14.00
C ALA A 587 1.34 17.34 -14.43
N VAL A 588 0.63 18.11 -13.60
CA VAL A 588 -0.73 18.59 -13.90
C VAL A 588 -0.76 19.40 -15.20
N LEU A 589 0.16 20.35 -15.37
CA LEU A 589 0.23 21.15 -16.60
C LEU A 589 0.54 20.28 -17.83
N GLN A 590 1.35 19.25 -17.66
CA GLN A 590 1.67 18.31 -18.74
C GLN A 590 0.45 17.45 -19.12
N VAL A 591 -0.30 16.93 -18.14
CA VAL A 591 -1.56 16.20 -18.38
C VAL A 591 -2.59 17.09 -19.07
N ILE A 592 -2.75 18.35 -18.64
CA ILE A 592 -3.66 19.31 -19.29
C ILE A 592 -3.27 19.54 -20.76
N LYS A 593 -1.97 19.68 -21.06
CA LYS A 593 -1.49 19.79 -22.44
C LYS A 593 -1.87 18.55 -23.24
N VAL A 594 -1.58 17.35 -22.73
CA VAL A 594 -1.96 16.10 -23.40
C VAL A 594 -3.46 16.01 -23.63
N ALA A 595 -4.28 16.41 -22.66
CA ALA A 595 -5.74 16.44 -22.80
C ALA A 595 -6.19 17.35 -23.95
N ILE A 596 -5.65 18.57 -24.03
CA ILE A 596 -5.97 19.54 -25.10
C ILE A 596 -5.55 19.01 -26.47
N PHE A 597 -4.34 18.47 -26.61
CA PHE A 597 -3.86 17.91 -27.88
C PHE A 597 -4.64 16.65 -28.28
N SER A 598 -5.01 15.81 -27.31
CA SER A 598 -5.84 14.62 -27.52
C SER A 598 -7.25 14.98 -27.98
N LEU A 599 -7.84 16.04 -27.42
CA LEU A 599 -9.13 16.57 -27.86
C LEU A 599 -9.08 17.15 -29.28
N ALA A 600 -8.00 17.83 -29.63
CA ALA A 600 -7.82 18.38 -30.97
C ALA A 600 -7.64 17.28 -32.04
N ARG A 601 -7.01 16.14 -31.68
CA ARG A 601 -6.74 15.02 -32.59
C ARG A 601 -7.73 13.85 -32.46
N CYS A 602 -8.70 13.93 -31.55
CA CYS A 602 -9.64 12.87 -31.17
C CYS A 602 -8.96 11.50 -30.96
N SER A 603 -7.74 11.48 -30.44
CA SER A 603 -6.98 10.26 -30.19
C SER A 603 -5.80 10.56 -29.26
N LEU A 604 -5.64 9.73 -28.22
CA LEU A 604 -4.51 9.79 -27.30
C LEU A 604 -3.25 9.18 -27.94
N GLU A 605 -3.41 8.10 -28.71
CA GLU A 605 -2.33 7.37 -29.39
C GLU A 605 -1.57 8.23 -30.42
N LYS A 606 -2.27 9.10 -31.14
CA LYS A 606 -1.67 10.03 -32.13
C LYS A 606 -0.76 11.10 -31.51
N ASN A 607 -0.66 11.15 -30.18
CA ASN A 607 0.21 12.07 -29.45
C ASN A 607 1.53 11.42 -29.01
N LYS A 608 1.69 10.10 -29.14
CA LYS A 608 2.94 9.36 -28.92
C LYS A 608 4.01 9.73 -29.94
N GLU A 609 5.26 9.84 -29.51
CA GLU A 609 6.41 10.09 -30.39
C GLU A 609 6.56 8.99 -31.44
N SER A 610 6.33 7.72 -31.09
CA SER A 610 6.30 6.59 -32.04
C SER A 610 5.29 6.77 -33.17
N ASN A 611 4.19 7.50 -32.92
CA ASN A 611 3.13 7.78 -33.88
C ASN A 611 3.23 9.18 -34.51
N GLY A 612 4.40 9.84 -34.43
CA GLY A 612 4.61 11.21 -34.96
C GLY A 612 3.99 12.32 -34.11
N GLY A 613 3.70 12.03 -32.84
CA GLY A 613 3.24 12.95 -31.83
C GLY A 613 4.37 13.72 -31.12
N ARG A 614 4.01 14.50 -30.10
CA ARG A 614 4.92 15.43 -29.39
C ARG A 614 5.33 14.98 -27.99
N PHE A 615 4.78 13.88 -27.50
CA PHE A 615 4.95 13.43 -26.13
C PHE A 615 5.54 12.02 -26.11
N LYS A 616 6.46 11.78 -25.17
CA LYS A 616 7.05 10.46 -24.94
C LYS A 616 5.98 9.41 -24.70
N ASP A 617 6.18 8.24 -25.27
CA ASP A 617 5.21 7.14 -25.25
C ASP A 617 4.84 6.71 -23.82
N ALA A 618 5.84 6.55 -22.94
CA ALA A 618 5.62 6.21 -21.54
C ALA A 618 4.70 7.22 -20.84
N TYR A 619 4.86 8.51 -21.14
CA TYR A 619 4.06 9.57 -20.54
C TYR A 619 2.60 9.55 -21.01
N ILE A 620 2.38 9.21 -22.27
CA ILE A 620 1.04 9.03 -22.82
C ILE A 620 0.34 7.83 -22.17
N GLU A 621 1.06 6.73 -21.92
CA GLU A 621 0.51 5.57 -21.20
C GLU A 621 0.16 5.91 -19.74
N ASP A 622 1.03 6.61 -19.01
CA ASP A 622 0.72 7.07 -17.66
C ASP A 622 -0.54 7.96 -17.64
N THR A 623 -0.65 8.87 -18.61
CA THR A 623 -1.81 9.76 -18.77
C THR A 623 -3.08 8.96 -19.14
N ARG A 624 -2.94 7.88 -19.91
CA ARG A 624 -4.03 6.98 -20.26
C ARG A 624 -4.58 6.28 -19.02
N ILE A 625 -3.71 5.75 -18.17
CA ILE A 625 -4.09 5.14 -16.89
C ILE A 625 -4.85 6.15 -16.03
N PHE A 626 -4.34 7.38 -15.94
CA PHE A 626 -5.04 8.45 -15.21
C PHE A 626 -6.47 8.69 -15.73
N PHE A 627 -6.69 8.72 -17.05
CA PHE A 627 -8.02 8.86 -17.62
C PHE A 627 -8.94 7.65 -17.35
N TYR A 628 -8.39 6.43 -17.30
CA TYR A 628 -9.16 5.24 -16.90
C TYR A 628 -9.62 5.30 -15.44
N LEU A 629 -8.90 6.01 -14.57
CA LEU A 629 -9.29 6.18 -13.18
C LEU A 629 -10.36 7.27 -12.97
N LEU A 630 -10.59 8.17 -13.95
CA LEU A 630 -11.57 9.26 -13.80
C LEU A 630 -13.01 8.79 -13.50
N PRO A 631 -13.56 7.74 -14.14
CA PRO A 631 -14.87 7.21 -13.78
C PRO A 631 -14.94 6.71 -12.33
N LEU A 632 -13.85 6.14 -11.80
CA LEU A 632 -13.76 5.73 -10.40
C LEU A 632 -13.80 6.95 -9.48
N PHE A 633 -13.03 8.00 -9.79
CA PHE A 633 -13.09 9.26 -9.05
C PHE A 633 -14.43 9.99 -9.19
N ALA A 634 -15.20 9.76 -10.26
CA ALA A 634 -16.55 10.32 -10.38
C ALA A 634 -17.52 9.77 -9.32
N LEU A 635 -17.27 8.56 -8.78
CA LEU A 635 -18.03 7.99 -7.66
C LEU A 635 -17.81 8.74 -6.32
N ILE A 636 -16.77 9.56 -6.22
CA ILE A 636 -16.52 10.41 -5.05
C ILE A 636 -17.49 11.60 -5.01
N VAL A 637 -18.07 12.00 -6.15
CA VAL A 637 -19.05 13.10 -6.21
C VAL A 637 -20.30 12.80 -5.37
N PRO A 638 -21.03 11.68 -5.55
CA PRO A 638 -22.19 11.37 -4.71
C PRO A 638 -21.81 11.22 -3.22
N PHE A 639 -20.63 10.66 -2.92
CA PHE A 639 -20.12 10.62 -1.54
C PHE A 639 -19.98 12.02 -0.94
N ASN A 640 -19.34 12.96 -1.65
CA ASN A 640 -19.17 14.33 -1.16
C ASN A 640 -20.49 15.10 -1.09
N MET A 641 -21.43 14.83 -2.01
CA MET A 641 -22.79 15.38 -1.93
C MET A 641 -23.49 14.95 -0.64
N ALA A 642 -23.39 13.67 -0.26
CA ALA A 642 -23.93 13.18 0.99
C ALA A 642 -23.17 13.74 2.21
N HIS A 643 -21.84 13.76 2.16
CA HIS A 643 -20.98 14.20 3.24
C HIS A 643 -21.18 15.68 3.58
N ASN A 644 -21.29 16.56 2.57
CA ASN A 644 -21.44 18.01 2.79
C ASN A 644 -22.77 18.39 3.47
N ASN A 645 -23.79 17.54 3.42
CA ASN A 645 -25.05 17.80 4.16
C ASN A 645 -24.85 17.79 5.68
N MET A 646 -23.76 17.17 6.19
CA MET A 646 -23.37 17.19 7.60
C MET A 646 -23.11 18.61 8.10
N SER A 647 -22.34 19.41 7.36
CA SER A 647 -21.94 20.74 7.82
C SER A 647 -23.03 21.82 7.70
N THR A 648 -24.19 21.48 7.12
CA THR A 648 -25.29 22.43 6.88
C THR A 648 -26.60 21.96 7.53
N THR A 649 -27.26 20.98 6.94
CA THR A 649 -28.61 20.54 7.33
C THR A 649 -28.61 19.92 8.72
N PHE A 650 -27.64 19.05 9.00
CA PHE A 650 -27.53 18.40 10.31
C PHE A 650 -27.18 19.39 11.43
N LEU A 651 -26.44 20.47 11.13
CA LEU A 651 -26.15 21.54 12.08
C LEU A 651 -27.42 22.31 12.47
N THR A 652 -28.24 22.67 11.48
CA THR A 652 -29.56 23.30 11.70
C THR A 652 -30.48 22.37 12.49
N GLN A 653 -30.49 21.07 12.20
CA GLN A 653 -31.27 20.10 12.96
C GLN A 653 -30.79 20.00 14.41
N ALA A 654 -29.48 19.88 14.64
CA ALA A 654 -28.87 19.83 15.97
C ALA A 654 -29.24 21.07 16.80
N SER A 655 -29.34 22.26 16.19
CA SER A 655 -29.74 23.48 16.88
C SER A 655 -31.17 23.44 17.45
N LYS A 656 -32.05 22.63 16.85
CA LYS A 656 -33.47 22.47 17.22
C LYS A 656 -33.73 21.28 18.15
N MET A 657 -32.78 20.36 18.27
CA MET A 657 -32.89 19.17 19.13
C MET A 657 -32.69 19.52 20.61
N ASP A 658 -33.21 18.69 21.51
CA ASP A 658 -32.77 18.72 22.91
C ASP A 658 -31.33 18.19 22.99
N ARG A 659 -30.41 19.06 23.42
CA ARG A 659 -28.97 18.79 23.49
C ARG A 659 -28.49 18.53 24.92
N ARG A 660 -29.41 18.40 25.90
CA ARG A 660 -29.05 18.11 27.29
C ARG A 660 -28.68 16.65 27.45
N THR A 661 -27.40 16.38 27.69
CA THR A 661 -26.88 15.04 27.96
C THR A 661 -25.83 15.13 29.08
N PHE A 662 -25.85 14.17 30.02
CA PHE A 662 -24.90 14.11 31.14
C PHE A 662 -24.76 15.41 31.97
N GLY A 663 -25.84 16.19 32.10
CA GLY A 663 -25.85 17.44 32.89
C GLY A 663 -25.24 18.65 32.18
N TRP A 664 -24.85 18.52 30.90
CA TRP A 664 -24.36 19.61 30.06
C TRP A 664 -25.14 19.69 28.74
N THR A 665 -25.26 20.90 28.18
CA THR A 665 -25.86 21.14 26.86
C THR A 665 -24.77 21.12 25.80
N ILE A 666 -24.71 20.04 25.01
CA ILE A 666 -23.70 19.88 23.95
C ILE A 666 -23.87 20.97 22.87
N PRO A 667 -22.80 21.61 22.37
CA PRO A 667 -22.87 22.51 21.22
C PRO A 667 -23.41 21.86 19.94
N PRO A 668 -24.24 22.55 19.13
CA PRO A 668 -24.78 21.96 17.91
C PRO A 668 -23.65 21.55 16.94
N ALA A 669 -22.61 22.38 16.85
CA ALA A 669 -21.43 22.13 16.04
C ALA A 669 -20.58 20.94 16.53
N MET A 670 -20.72 20.51 17.79
CA MET A 670 -20.06 19.28 18.27
C MET A 670 -20.82 18.02 17.88
N ILE A 671 -22.12 18.09 17.57
CA ILE A 671 -22.89 16.92 17.11
C ILE A 671 -22.50 16.55 15.67
N HIS A 672 -21.93 17.51 14.94
CA HIS A 672 -21.37 17.32 13.59
C HIS A 672 -20.03 16.55 13.60
N ASN A 673 -19.23 16.70 14.65
CA ASN A 673 -17.85 16.20 14.73
C ASN A 673 -17.78 14.88 15.50
#